data_AF-A0A1I8BFY3-F1
#
_entry.id   AF-A0A1I8BFY3-F1
#
_cell.length_a   1.000
_cell.length_b   1.000
_cell.length_c   1.000
_cell.angle_alpha   90.00
_cell.angle_beta   90.00
_cell.angle_gamma   90.00
#
_symmetry.space_group_name_H-M   'P 1'
#
loop_
_entity.id
_entity.type
_entity.pdbx_description
1 polymer ?
#
loop_
_entity_poly.entity_id
_entity_poly.type
_entity_poly.pdbx_seq_one_letter_code
_entity_poly.pdbx_strand_id
1 'polypeptide(L)'
;MDRGCFIRPLELKKSIPYRLVTFDFEATQNEKINEIGKEERRLHKVNFIAATVTCTKCMEDEKLWRSHLKRNGKNCIICGNNRSITFSHRPFTQTNVDEQILTPTPLKEFIHWILFQLNPQYTTIAFSHNGGRYDMIMAFREIYLKGVLPSLIRRGNKLYELKVPQNNKCNESLWGSWLEHLDCKLPKNNFSRIWRISPKTTTKLYRNCLQKLITYMEECPLKNRKNIDQWYEQEKNQQFCLDEALAEYCTNDVQILTEALIAFKKKFAEISKQKNTQHAAEGIDILRDAMTIASACMKHFRLNHLEPEHLAIVPEKGYETCDNQSELALKYLQWYEEGRGVQVKTAHSGGEHVVAGKYKVDGYIEAEDRAIEINGCVWHACQKCFGNDLEKILPNGKTVEETREDDARRLAIIRKHIKNVDVIWECDIHQMLRRNKKMRKAFADYHNKGPIKIRDSYFGGRTGPAHMYFDADKEQHKIAYLDFNSLYPSTIATTSFPVGHPKVHVVPLSEQKVYWTRSDQIPFKGILKVFIIPPQELEVPVIPVKFDERLLFPLCRKCALAYPDGANIKDYHCPHNDEERGWVSTCTSIELEEALNVGYVITRFYRALQYEKWDDNLFKNYVAEFMAMKIHASGFPEGIEGEEKEDKFINECKEKFGIELQREKMVPDKAMRYISKLMLNPYGGDSV
;
A
#
# COMPACT_ATOMS: atom_id res chain seq x y z
N MET A 1 33.19 9.93 -1.33
CA MET A 1 32.49 8.68 -0.99
C MET A 1 31.09 8.81 -1.54
N ASP A 2 30.82 8.16 -2.66
CA ASP A 2 29.51 8.18 -3.31
C ASP A 2 28.48 7.57 -2.36
N ARG A 3 27.72 8.44 -1.69
CA ARG A 3 26.69 8.03 -0.75
C ARG A 3 25.43 7.73 -1.54
N GLY A 4 25.13 6.45 -1.68
CA GLY A 4 23.74 6.02 -1.73
C GLY A 4 23.46 4.83 -2.64
N CYS A 5 22.53 3.99 -2.18
CA CYS A 5 22.05 2.85 -2.95
C CYS A 5 21.07 3.33 -4.02
N PHE A 6 21.09 2.70 -5.19
CA PHE A 6 20.12 2.93 -6.26
C PHE A 6 19.23 1.70 -6.44
N ILE A 7 18.02 1.92 -6.94
CA ILE A 7 17.15 0.84 -7.39
C ILE A 7 17.85 0.16 -8.55
N ARG A 8 18.12 -1.14 -8.41
CA ARG A 8 18.80 -1.90 -9.46
C ARG A 8 17.84 -2.27 -10.58
N PRO A 9 18.25 -2.16 -11.85
CA PRO A 9 17.58 -2.85 -12.94
C PRO A 9 17.38 -4.33 -12.61
N LEU A 10 16.30 -4.91 -13.12
CA LEU A 10 15.96 -6.30 -12.83
C LEU A 10 16.66 -7.20 -13.83
N GLU A 11 17.44 -8.15 -13.34
CA GLU A 11 17.91 -9.28 -14.13
C GLU A 11 16.97 -10.47 -13.94
N LEU A 12 16.48 -11.05 -15.04
CA LEU A 12 15.64 -12.24 -14.98
C LEU A 12 16.47 -13.44 -14.53
N LYS A 13 15.97 -14.15 -13.52
CA LYS A 13 16.50 -15.44 -13.12
C LYS A 13 15.84 -16.53 -13.95
N LYS A 14 16.59 -17.58 -14.27
CA LYS A 14 16.07 -18.76 -14.97
C LYS A 14 14.78 -19.27 -14.31
N SER A 15 13.79 -19.59 -15.12
CA SER A 15 12.53 -20.14 -14.64
C SER A 15 12.75 -21.46 -13.89
N ILE A 16 12.41 -21.47 -12.60
CA ILE A 16 12.38 -22.68 -11.77
C ILE A 16 10.99 -23.31 -11.86
N PRO A 17 10.87 -24.61 -12.18
CA PRO A 17 9.59 -25.29 -12.21
C PRO A 17 8.90 -25.26 -10.84
N TYR A 18 7.66 -24.79 -10.80
CA TYR A 18 6.81 -24.83 -9.61
C TYR A 18 5.44 -25.42 -9.93
N ARG A 19 4.72 -25.74 -8.84
CA ARG A 19 3.34 -26.23 -8.84
C ARG A 19 2.39 -25.07 -8.55
N LEU A 20 1.33 -24.92 -9.34
CA LEU A 20 0.20 -24.05 -9.06
C LEU A 20 -0.93 -24.89 -8.46
N VAL A 21 -1.48 -24.44 -7.33
CA VAL A 21 -2.70 -25.00 -6.74
C VAL A 21 -3.74 -23.90 -6.68
N THR A 22 -4.88 -24.13 -7.30
CA THR A 22 -6.06 -23.26 -7.17
C THR A 22 -7.09 -23.99 -6.34
N PHE A 23 -7.80 -23.28 -5.47
CA PHE A 23 -8.79 -23.91 -4.60
C PHE A 23 -9.89 -22.94 -4.18
N ASP A 24 -11.00 -23.48 -3.70
CA ASP A 24 -12.13 -22.71 -3.19
C ASP A 24 -12.80 -23.49 -2.05
N PHE A 25 -13.28 -22.78 -1.03
CA PHE A 25 -13.91 -23.38 0.15
C PHE A 25 -15.38 -23.01 0.23
N GLU A 26 -16.21 -24.03 0.44
CA GLU A 26 -17.59 -23.84 0.84
C GLU A 26 -17.76 -24.24 2.31
N ALA A 27 -18.45 -23.38 3.06
CA ALA A 27 -18.64 -23.54 4.49
C ALA A 27 -20.11 -23.42 4.91
N THR A 28 -20.44 -24.12 5.99
CA THR A 28 -21.73 -23.98 6.69
C THR A 28 -21.59 -23.13 7.94
N GLN A 29 -22.71 -22.55 8.41
CA GLN A 29 -22.78 -21.72 9.62
C GLN A 29 -23.71 -22.33 10.69
N ASN A 30 -23.77 -23.66 10.76
CA ASN A 30 -24.70 -24.36 11.64
C ASN A 30 -24.35 -24.24 13.14
N GLU A 31 -23.09 -23.97 13.48
CA GLU A 31 -22.59 -23.95 14.86
C GLU A 31 -22.58 -22.51 15.42
N LYS A 32 -23.14 -22.29 16.62
CA LYS A 32 -23.09 -20.99 17.32
C LYS A 32 -21.76 -20.79 18.04
N ILE A 33 -21.30 -19.55 18.12
CA ILE A 33 -20.15 -19.20 18.96
C ILE A 33 -20.65 -18.96 20.38
N ASN A 34 -20.23 -19.81 21.32
CA ASN A 34 -20.57 -19.69 22.74
C ASN A 34 -19.57 -18.76 23.45
N GLU A 35 -19.51 -17.49 23.04
CA GLU A 35 -18.73 -16.45 23.72
C GLU A 35 -19.68 -15.36 24.25
N ILE A 36 -19.45 -14.92 25.51
CA ILE A 36 -20.24 -13.87 26.17
C ILE A 36 -20.23 -12.61 25.30
N GLY A 37 -21.42 -12.08 24.98
CA GLY A 37 -21.58 -10.88 24.14
C GLY A 37 -21.45 -11.10 22.63
N LYS A 38 -21.39 -12.36 22.15
CA LYS A 38 -21.32 -12.73 20.72
C LYS A 38 -22.32 -13.81 20.30
N GLU A 39 -23.43 -13.95 21.01
CA GLU A 39 -24.44 -15.03 20.88
C GLU A 39 -25.08 -15.14 19.48
N GLU A 40 -25.08 -14.04 18.72
CA GLU A 40 -25.57 -14.01 17.34
C GLU A 40 -24.55 -14.53 16.32
N ARG A 41 -23.27 -14.61 16.67
CA ARG A 41 -22.23 -15.06 15.72
C ARG A 41 -22.29 -16.56 15.50
N ARG A 42 -21.94 -16.98 14.29
CA ARG A 42 -21.89 -18.38 13.85
C ARG A 42 -20.48 -18.71 13.36
N LEU A 43 -20.07 -19.96 13.55
CA LEU A 43 -18.78 -20.46 13.08
C LEU A 43 -18.91 -20.91 11.63
N HIS A 44 -18.02 -20.42 10.76
CA HIS A 44 -17.85 -21.00 9.43
C HIS A 44 -17.09 -22.32 9.54
N LYS A 45 -17.74 -23.41 9.11
CA LYS A 45 -17.15 -24.74 9.08
C LYS A 45 -17.13 -25.26 7.64
N VAL A 46 -15.93 -25.34 7.08
CA VAL A 46 -15.69 -25.84 5.72
C VAL A 46 -16.24 -27.26 5.57
N ASN A 47 -17.15 -27.45 4.62
CA ASN A 47 -17.80 -28.74 4.34
C ASN A 47 -17.48 -29.29 2.95
N PHE A 48 -16.95 -28.44 2.06
CA PHE A 48 -16.52 -28.83 0.73
C PHE A 48 -15.34 -27.97 0.28
N ILE A 49 -14.37 -28.61 -0.37
CA ILE A 49 -13.21 -27.95 -0.98
C ILE A 49 -13.02 -28.54 -2.36
N ALA A 50 -12.91 -27.69 -3.38
CA ALA A 50 -12.38 -28.08 -4.68
C ALA A 50 -10.93 -27.57 -4.80
N ALA A 51 -10.05 -28.37 -5.40
CA ALA A 51 -8.68 -27.97 -5.69
C ALA A 51 -8.22 -28.49 -7.06
N THR A 52 -7.54 -27.64 -7.82
CA THR A 52 -6.87 -28.01 -9.07
C THR A 52 -5.37 -27.82 -8.95
N VAL A 53 -4.59 -28.81 -9.37
CA VAL A 53 -3.12 -28.78 -9.34
C VAL A 53 -2.55 -28.77 -10.74
N THR A 54 -1.73 -27.79 -11.09
CA THR A 54 -0.94 -27.81 -12.32
C THR A 54 0.50 -27.37 -12.10
N CYS A 55 1.34 -27.41 -13.11
CA CYS A 55 2.74 -26.98 -13.01
C CYS A 55 3.15 -26.27 -14.29
N THR A 56 4.22 -25.48 -14.18
CA THR A 56 4.85 -24.77 -15.31
C THR A 56 4.97 -25.62 -16.59
N LYS A 57 5.46 -26.87 -16.49
CA LYS A 57 5.57 -27.79 -17.63
C LYS A 57 4.21 -28.19 -18.20
N CYS A 58 3.23 -28.47 -17.35
CA CYS A 58 1.91 -28.87 -17.84
C CYS A 58 1.16 -27.71 -18.51
N MET A 59 1.39 -26.47 -18.07
CA MET A 59 0.73 -25.27 -18.61
C MET A 59 1.11 -24.97 -20.07
N GLU A 60 2.22 -25.53 -20.56
CA GLU A 60 2.70 -25.38 -21.94
C GLU A 60 1.79 -26.08 -22.96
N ASP A 61 1.12 -27.17 -22.56
CA ASP A 61 0.16 -27.90 -23.39
C ASP A 61 -1.26 -27.76 -22.82
N GLU A 62 -2.11 -27.01 -23.51
CA GLU A 62 -3.50 -26.79 -23.10
C GLU A 62 -4.32 -28.06 -23.01
N LYS A 63 -4.08 -29.03 -23.90
CA LYS A 63 -4.76 -30.32 -23.84
C LYS A 63 -4.31 -31.11 -22.62
N LEU A 64 -3.04 -30.99 -22.22
CA LEU A 64 -2.50 -31.71 -21.09
C LEU A 64 -3.06 -31.20 -19.76
N TRP A 65 -3.02 -29.89 -19.51
CA TRP A 65 -3.41 -29.37 -18.20
C TRP A 65 -4.92 -29.32 -17.98
N ARG A 66 -5.72 -29.14 -19.06
CA ARG A 66 -7.19 -29.23 -19.01
C ARG A 66 -7.69 -30.68 -18.86
N SER A 67 -6.79 -31.66 -19.03
CA SER A 67 -7.15 -33.07 -18.93
C SER A 67 -6.94 -33.65 -17.53
N HIS A 68 -7.82 -34.59 -17.19
CA HIS A 68 -7.70 -35.50 -16.06
C HIS A 68 -6.41 -36.33 -16.15
N LEU A 69 -5.59 -36.34 -15.10
CA LEU A 69 -4.29 -37.03 -15.12
C LEU A 69 -4.49 -38.55 -14.96
N LYS A 70 -5.22 -38.93 -13.90
CA LYS A 70 -5.47 -40.33 -13.54
C LYS A 70 -6.19 -41.11 -14.64
N ARG A 71 -7.19 -40.50 -15.29
CA ARG A 71 -8.01 -41.16 -16.33
C ARG A 71 -7.29 -41.34 -17.67
N ASN A 72 -6.25 -40.56 -17.93
CA ASN A 72 -5.46 -40.64 -19.16
C ASN A 72 -4.18 -41.47 -19.01
N GLY A 73 -3.95 -42.10 -17.84
CA GLY A 73 -2.71 -42.83 -17.54
C GLY A 73 -1.46 -41.93 -17.51
N LYS A 74 -1.64 -40.60 -17.38
CA LYS A 74 -0.55 -39.62 -17.40
C LYS A 74 -0.17 -39.26 -15.97
N ASN A 75 1.06 -39.56 -15.57
CA ASN A 75 1.61 -39.11 -14.29
C ASN A 75 2.55 -37.91 -14.52
N CYS A 76 2.40 -36.87 -13.72
CA CYS A 76 3.32 -35.73 -13.72
C CYS A 76 4.13 -35.73 -12.42
N ILE A 77 5.46 -35.78 -12.50
CA ILE A 77 6.32 -35.77 -11.31
C ILE A 77 6.13 -34.51 -10.43
N ILE A 78 5.68 -33.40 -11.02
CA ILE A 78 5.42 -32.14 -10.32
C ILE A 78 3.98 -32.09 -9.79
N CYS A 79 2.98 -32.35 -10.63
CA CYS A 79 1.57 -32.26 -10.22
C CYS A 79 1.10 -33.45 -9.37
N GLY A 80 1.77 -34.60 -9.46
CA GLY A 80 1.30 -35.87 -8.91
C GLY A 80 0.39 -36.61 -9.90
N ASN A 81 -0.50 -37.44 -9.34
CA ASN A 81 -1.37 -38.35 -10.10
C ASN A 81 -2.75 -37.74 -10.40
N ASN A 82 -3.14 -36.68 -9.68
CA ASN A 82 -4.49 -36.11 -9.73
C ASN A 82 -4.42 -34.61 -10.07
N ARG A 83 -5.25 -34.19 -11.03
CA ARG A 83 -5.42 -32.80 -11.48
C ARG A 83 -6.48 -32.08 -10.65
N SER A 84 -7.67 -32.67 -10.55
CA SER A 84 -8.82 -32.11 -9.84
C SER A 84 -9.18 -33.02 -8.66
N ILE A 85 -9.13 -32.45 -7.46
CA ILE A 85 -9.30 -33.18 -6.20
C ILE A 85 -10.33 -32.43 -5.37
N THR A 86 -11.26 -33.16 -4.77
CA THR A 86 -12.25 -32.58 -3.84
C THR A 86 -12.15 -33.21 -2.46
N PHE A 87 -12.34 -32.41 -1.43
CA PHE A 87 -12.44 -32.86 -0.03
C PHE A 87 -13.85 -32.54 0.46
N SER A 88 -14.65 -33.54 0.79
CA SER A 88 -16.06 -33.34 1.10
C SER A 88 -16.57 -34.26 2.19
N HIS A 89 -17.60 -33.80 2.92
CA HIS A 89 -18.32 -34.65 3.87
C HIS A 89 -19.13 -35.76 3.21
N ARG A 90 -19.55 -35.57 1.95
CA ARG A 90 -20.48 -36.43 1.22
C ARG A 90 -20.04 -36.66 -0.22
N PRO A 91 -20.37 -37.84 -0.79
CA PRO A 91 -20.09 -38.14 -2.18
C PRO A 91 -21.06 -37.45 -3.13
N PHE A 92 -20.55 -37.15 -4.32
CA PHE A 92 -21.28 -36.74 -5.52
C PHE A 92 -20.89 -37.67 -6.68
N THR A 93 -21.70 -37.76 -7.74
CA THR A 93 -21.52 -38.78 -8.79
C THR A 93 -21.47 -38.24 -10.21
N GLN A 94 -21.98 -37.03 -10.46
CA GLN A 94 -22.09 -36.48 -11.83
C GLN A 94 -20.89 -35.58 -12.17
N THR A 95 -20.42 -34.80 -11.20
CA THR A 95 -19.30 -33.86 -11.36
C THR A 95 -18.01 -34.64 -11.54
N ASN A 96 -17.28 -34.30 -12.58
CA ASN A 96 -16.12 -35.06 -13.00
C ASN A 96 -14.84 -34.57 -12.32
N VAL A 97 -14.25 -35.40 -11.46
CA VAL A 97 -12.97 -35.13 -10.76
C VAL A 97 -12.03 -36.34 -10.86
N ASP A 98 -10.73 -36.12 -10.66
CA ASP A 98 -9.75 -37.22 -10.61
C ASP A 98 -9.84 -38.00 -9.30
N GLU A 99 -10.13 -37.31 -8.21
CA GLU A 99 -10.21 -37.90 -6.89
C GLU A 99 -11.20 -37.16 -5.99
N GLN A 100 -12.01 -37.93 -5.27
CA GLN A 100 -12.93 -37.45 -4.25
C GLN A 100 -12.50 -38.05 -2.90
N ILE A 101 -12.06 -37.19 -1.98
CA ILE A 101 -11.64 -37.55 -0.63
C ILE A 101 -12.81 -37.29 0.32
N LEU A 102 -13.47 -38.37 0.72
CA LEU A 102 -14.57 -38.32 1.69
C LEU A 102 -14.00 -38.27 3.11
N THR A 103 -14.26 -37.18 3.83
CA THR A 103 -13.70 -36.97 5.17
C THR A 103 -14.64 -36.13 6.02
N PRO A 104 -14.77 -36.38 7.34
CA PRO A 104 -15.49 -35.51 8.26
C PRO A 104 -14.76 -34.20 8.56
N THR A 105 -13.51 -34.04 8.10
CA THR A 105 -12.69 -32.84 8.32
C THR A 105 -12.00 -32.35 7.04
N PRO A 106 -12.76 -31.84 6.04
CA PRO A 106 -12.22 -31.43 4.74
C PRO A 106 -11.03 -30.50 4.82
N LEU A 107 -11.11 -29.45 5.64
CA LEU A 107 -10.01 -28.48 5.82
C LEU A 107 -8.74 -29.14 6.35
N LYS A 108 -8.83 -30.07 7.30
CA LYS A 108 -7.67 -30.74 7.89
C LYS A 108 -6.93 -31.61 6.87
N GLU A 109 -7.70 -32.35 6.08
CA GLU A 109 -7.17 -33.22 5.03
C GLU A 109 -6.61 -32.42 3.87
N PHE A 110 -7.27 -31.33 3.45
CA PHE A 110 -6.74 -30.42 2.43
C PHE A 110 -5.40 -29.81 2.84
N ILE A 111 -5.30 -29.27 4.06
CA ILE A 111 -4.05 -28.72 4.57
C ILE A 111 -2.97 -29.80 4.72
N HIS A 112 -3.34 -31.01 5.14
CA HIS A 112 -2.40 -32.12 5.20
C HIS A 112 -1.88 -32.50 3.81
N TRP A 113 -2.76 -32.57 2.82
CA TRP A 113 -2.43 -32.87 1.43
C TRP A 113 -1.48 -31.83 0.83
N ILE A 114 -1.82 -30.54 0.88
CA ILE A 114 -1.03 -29.48 0.22
C ILE A 114 0.36 -29.29 0.86
N LEU A 115 0.49 -29.53 2.17
CA LEU A 115 1.75 -29.33 2.89
C LEU A 115 2.64 -30.58 2.94
N PHE A 116 2.06 -31.78 3.01
CA PHE A 116 2.82 -33.00 3.35
C PHE A 116 2.72 -34.13 2.33
N GLN A 117 1.70 -34.16 1.46
CA GLN A 117 1.55 -35.24 0.46
C GLN A 117 2.10 -34.85 -0.91
N LEU A 118 2.10 -33.56 -1.24
CA LEU A 118 2.71 -33.07 -2.47
C LEU A 118 4.24 -33.16 -2.40
N ASN A 119 4.89 -33.48 -3.52
CA ASN A 119 6.36 -33.61 -3.57
C ASN A 119 7.03 -32.30 -3.10
N PRO A 120 7.81 -32.33 -2.01
CA PRO A 120 8.39 -31.15 -1.37
C PRO A 120 9.61 -30.58 -2.12
N GLN A 121 10.09 -31.24 -3.18
CA GLN A 121 11.16 -30.70 -4.03
C GLN A 121 10.73 -29.49 -4.87
N TYR A 122 9.43 -29.31 -5.07
CA TYR A 122 8.88 -28.23 -5.88
C TYR A 122 8.11 -27.23 -5.02
N THR A 123 8.38 -25.94 -5.20
CA THR A 123 7.59 -24.84 -4.65
C THR A 123 6.12 -24.98 -5.06
N THR A 124 5.22 -24.79 -4.10
CA THR A 124 3.77 -24.71 -4.35
C THR A 124 3.34 -23.25 -4.27
N ILE A 125 2.69 -22.75 -5.32
CA ILE A 125 2.04 -21.44 -5.35
C ILE A 125 0.53 -21.70 -5.31
N ALA A 126 -0.14 -21.21 -4.28
CA ALA A 126 -1.55 -21.46 -4.06
C ALA A 126 -2.39 -20.18 -4.23
N PHE A 127 -3.50 -20.26 -4.96
CA PHE A 127 -4.47 -19.17 -5.10
C PHE A 127 -5.86 -19.67 -4.73
N SER A 128 -6.64 -18.82 -4.09
CA SER A 128 -8.05 -19.09 -3.82
C SER A 128 -8.96 -18.05 -4.43
N HIS A 129 -10.21 -18.44 -4.66
CA HIS A 129 -11.20 -17.59 -5.29
C HIS A 129 -11.49 -16.33 -4.45
N ASN A 130 -11.55 -16.44 -3.11
CA ASN A 130 -11.72 -15.32 -2.19
C ASN A 130 -10.71 -15.37 -1.03
N GLY A 131 -9.43 -15.53 -1.40
CA GLY A 131 -8.37 -15.81 -0.43
C GLY A 131 -8.14 -14.73 0.62
N GLY A 132 -8.29 -13.46 0.27
CA GLY A 132 -7.83 -12.37 1.11
C GLY A 132 -8.72 -12.14 2.33
N ARG A 133 -10.01 -12.46 2.26
CA ARG A 133 -10.96 -12.25 3.35
C ARG A 133 -11.68 -13.51 3.81
N TYR A 134 -11.46 -14.65 3.16
CA TYR A 134 -12.21 -15.88 3.45
C TYR A 134 -11.32 -17.12 3.47
N ASP A 135 -10.98 -17.67 2.30
CA ASP A 135 -10.40 -19.03 2.20
C ASP A 135 -9.07 -19.15 2.93
N MET A 136 -8.13 -18.23 2.66
CA MET A 136 -6.79 -18.29 3.27
C MET A 136 -6.82 -18.00 4.77
N ILE A 137 -7.83 -17.30 5.28
CA ILE A 137 -7.98 -17.06 6.72
C ILE A 137 -8.29 -18.38 7.44
N MET A 138 -9.19 -19.19 6.87
CA MET A 138 -9.50 -20.52 7.41
C MET A 138 -8.32 -21.48 7.27
N ALA A 139 -7.64 -21.46 6.11
CA ALA A 139 -6.43 -22.24 5.87
C ALA A 139 -5.32 -21.88 6.88
N PHE A 140 -5.06 -20.58 7.09
CA PHE A 140 -4.07 -20.09 8.06
C PHE A 140 -4.31 -20.63 9.46
N ARG A 141 -5.57 -20.61 9.94
CA ARG A 141 -5.91 -21.15 11.26
C ARG A 141 -5.54 -22.62 11.38
N GLU A 142 -5.86 -23.45 10.38
CA GLU A 142 -5.55 -24.87 10.42
C GLU A 142 -4.05 -25.17 10.27
N ILE A 143 -3.33 -24.38 9.45
CA ILE A 143 -1.86 -24.43 9.34
C ILE A 143 -1.21 -24.15 10.70
N TYR A 144 -1.67 -23.10 11.39
CA TYR A 144 -1.20 -22.74 12.72
C TYR A 144 -1.48 -23.84 13.76
N LEU A 145 -2.69 -24.43 13.74
CA LEU A 145 -3.04 -25.52 14.64
C LEU A 145 -2.22 -26.80 14.42
N LYS A 146 -1.64 -26.99 13.23
CA LYS A 146 -0.69 -28.07 12.93
C LYS A 146 0.75 -27.76 13.37
N GLY A 147 1.00 -26.64 14.03
CA GLY A 147 2.32 -26.25 14.54
C GLY A 147 3.24 -25.61 13.50
N VAL A 148 2.71 -25.21 12.34
CA VAL A 148 3.48 -24.49 11.32
C VAL A 148 3.24 -23.00 11.48
N LEU A 149 4.30 -22.22 11.59
CA LEU A 149 4.28 -20.76 11.75
C LEU A 149 4.58 -20.08 10.42
N PRO A 150 3.57 -19.61 9.67
CA PRO A 150 3.79 -18.95 8.39
C PRO A 150 4.08 -17.45 8.57
N SER A 151 4.79 -16.86 7.60
CA SER A 151 4.93 -15.41 7.47
C SER A 151 3.72 -14.82 6.74
N LEU A 152 3.29 -13.62 7.13
CA LEU A 152 2.04 -13.00 6.69
C LEU A 152 2.29 -11.57 6.18
N ILE A 153 1.72 -11.24 5.02
CA ILE A 153 1.52 -9.84 4.60
C ILE A 153 0.02 -9.55 4.64
N ARG A 154 -0.41 -8.57 5.44
CA ARG A 154 -1.83 -8.22 5.62
C ARG A 154 -2.07 -6.72 5.80
N ARG A 155 -3.27 -6.25 5.44
CA ARG A 155 -3.79 -4.92 5.80
C ARG A 155 -5.13 -5.08 6.52
N GLY A 156 -5.14 -4.76 7.81
CA GLY A 156 -6.28 -5.08 8.67
C GLY A 156 -6.56 -6.58 8.68
N ASN A 157 -7.78 -6.97 8.31
CA ASN A 157 -8.23 -8.37 8.21
C ASN A 157 -8.03 -8.98 6.81
N LYS A 158 -7.54 -8.22 5.82
CA LYS A 158 -7.26 -8.76 4.48
C LYS A 158 -5.84 -9.31 4.42
N LEU A 159 -5.71 -10.60 4.11
CA LEU A 159 -4.44 -11.31 3.92
C LEU A 159 -4.02 -11.22 2.45
N TYR A 160 -2.83 -10.70 2.16
CA TYR A 160 -2.28 -10.61 0.79
C TYR A 160 -1.37 -11.79 0.46
N GLU A 161 -0.57 -12.20 1.43
CA GLU A 161 0.38 -13.29 1.29
C GLU A 161 0.44 -14.13 2.57
N LEU A 162 0.52 -15.44 2.39
CA LEU A 162 0.83 -16.41 3.42
C LEU A 162 1.99 -17.28 2.91
N LYS A 163 3.18 -17.13 3.52
CA LYS A 163 4.36 -17.95 3.23
C LYS A 163 4.49 -19.05 4.26
N VAL A 164 4.35 -20.30 3.84
CA VAL A 164 4.43 -21.46 4.72
C VAL A 164 5.78 -22.16 4.49
N PRO A 165 6.63 -22.27 5.52
CA PRO A 165 7.89 -23.02 5.40
C PRO A 165 7.59 -24.52 5.22
N GLN A 166 8.31 -25.20 4.32
CA GLN A 166 8.28 -26.66 4.21
C GLN A 166 9.46 -27.28 4.96
N ASN A 167 9.32 -28.54 5.41
CA ASN A 167 10.27 -29.25 6.29
C ASN A 167 11.73 -29.31 5.79
N ASN A 168 11.98 -29.03 4.51
CA ASN A 168 13.32 -28.83 3.97
C ASN A 168 13.55 -27.34 3.73
N LYS A 169 14.58 -26.77 4.38
CA LYS A 169 14.98 -25.34 4.44
C LYS A 169 15.16 -24.58 3.10
N CYS A 170 14.71 -25.11 1.96
CA CYS A 170 14.90 -24.54 0.63
C CYS A 170 13.60 -24.26 -0.15
N ASN A 171 12.43 -24.77 0.27
CA ASN A 171 11.17 -24.58 -0.47
C ASN A 171 10.05 -24.00 0.42
N GLU A 172 9.29 -23.05 -0.14
CA GLU A 172 8.18 -22.37 0.52
C GLU A 172 6.88 -22.67 -0.23
N SER A 173 5.75 -22.71 0.48
CA SER A 173 4.42 -22.61 -0.13
C SER A 173 3.95 -21.16 -0.05
N LEU A 174 3.73 -20.55 -1.21
CA LEU A 174 3.33 -19.14 -1.35
C LEU A 174 1.85 -19.07 -1.68
N TRP A 175 1.04 -18.45 -0.82
CA TRP A 175 -0.38 -18.31 -1.06
C TRP A 175 -0.72 -16.85 -1.32
N GLY A 176 -1.38 -16.55 -2.44
CA GLY A 176 -1.70 -15.20 -2.89
C GLY A 176 -3.20 -14.95 -3.03
N SER A 177 -3.62 -13.70 -2.80
CA SER A 177 -5.03 -13.27 -2.90
C SER A 177 -5.26 -12.00 -3.74
N TRP A 178 -4.23 -11.37 -4.30
CA TRP A 178 -4.36 -10.06 -4.96
C TRP A 178 -5.16 -10.10 -6.27
N LEU A 179 -5.51 -11.29 -6.78
CA LEU A 179 -6.30 -11.46 -7.99
C LEU A 179 -7.81 -11.34 -7.75
N GLU A 180 -8.26 -11.09 -6.51
CA GLU A 180 -9.62 -10.58 -6.22
C GLU A 180 -9.97 -9.34 -7.06
N HIS A 181 -8.96 -8.66 -7.61
CA HIS A 181 -9.11 -7.50 -8.47
C HIS A 181 -9.24 -7.84 -9.96
N LEU A 182 -8.80 -9.01 -10.45
CA LEU A 182 -9.13 -9.44 -11.81
C LEU A 182 -10.64 -9.68 -11.86
N ASP A 183 -11.39 -8.62 -12.15
CA ASP A 183 -12.83 -8.66 -12.42
C ASP A 183 -13.01 -9.36 -13.78
N CYS A 184 -12.72 -10.65 -13.78
CA CYS A 184 -13.18 -11.60 -14.77
C CYS A 184 -14.71 -11.61 -14.61
N LYS A 185 -15.37 -10.59 -15.17
CA LYS A 185 -16.81 -10.59 -15.45
C LYS A 185 -17.07 -11.64 -16.52
N LEU A 186 -16.81 -12.88 -16.17
CA LEU A 186 -17.20 -14.04 -16.93
C LEU A 186 -18.66 -14.34 -16.59
N PRO A 187 -19.38 -15.07 -17.47
CA PRO A 187 -20.78 -15.35 -17.28
C PRO A 187 -20.92 -16.09 -15.96
N LYS A 188 -21.33 -15.36 -14.94
CA LYS A 188 -21.79 -15.93 -13.70
C LYS A 188 -22.95 -16.83 -14.09
N ASN A 189 -22.77 -18.14 -14.00
CA ASN A 189 -23.91 -19.04 -13.99
C ASN A 189 -24.91 -18.46 -12.97
N ASN A 190 -26.18 -18.39 -13.36
CA ASN A 190 -27.25 -17.72 -12.61
C ASN A 190 -27.31 -18.19 -11.13
N PHE A 191 -26.75 -19.36 -10.85
CA PHE A 191 -26.48 -19.92 -9.53
C PHE A 191 -25.79 -18.95 -8.54
N SER A 192 -24.81 -18.16 -8.99
CA SER A 192 -24.04 -17.23 -8.14
C SER A 192 -24.84 -16.03 -7.60
N ARG A 193 -26.02 -15.73 -8.17
CA ARG A 193 -26.91 -14.69 -7.64
C ARG A 193 -27.75 -15.18 -6.47
N ILE A 194 -27.89 -16.49 -6.30
CA ILE A 194 -28.89 -17.10 -5.41
C ILE A 194 -28.26 -17.60 -4.10
N TRP A 195 -26.98 -18.00 -4.10
CA TRP A 195 -26.33 -18.61 -2.92
C TRP A 195 -25.53 -17.67 -2.00
N ARG A 196 -25.80 -16.36 -2.00
CA ARG A 196 -25.37 -15.48 -0.87
C ARG A 196 -26.19 -15.68 0.42
N ILE A 197 -26.76 -16.87 0.59
CA ILE A 197 -27.69 -17.24 1.65
C ILE A 197 -26.98 -18.29 2.51
N SER A 198 -26.49 -17.84 3.68
CA SER A 198 -25.91 -18.73 4.69
C SER A 198 -26.90 -19.83 5.06
N PRO A 199 -26.53 -21.12 5.05
CA PRO A 199 -27.40 -22.16 5.57
C PRO A 199 -27.43 -22.10 7.11
N LYS A 200 -28.45 -21.48 7.71
CA LYS A 200 -28.89 -21.88 9.07
C LYS A 200 -29.77 -23.12 8.88
N THR A 201 -29.23 -24.28 9.29
CA THR A 201 -29.96 -25.54 9.60
C THR A 201 -30.79 -26.20 8.49
N THR A 202 -30.31 -27.33 7.94
CA THR A 202 -30.83 -28.69 8.26
C THR A 202 -30.18 -29.77 7.38
N THR A 203 -29.58 -30.75 8.05
CA THR A 203 -28.86 -31.90 7.48
C THR A 203 -29.77 -33.08 7.09
N LYS A 204 -31.02 -32.85 6.68
CA LYS A 204 -31.94 -33.94 6.31
C LYS A 204 -32.60 -33.68 4.96
N LEU A 205 -32.16 -34.47 3.98
CA LEU A 205 -32.78 -34.75 2.69
C LEU A 205 -33.32 -33.54 1.91
N TYR A 206 -32.58 -33.14 0.87
CA TYR A 206 -33.23 -32.65 -0.35
C TYR A 206 -32.87 -33.60 -1.47
N ARG A 207 -33.55 -34.76 -1.49
CA ARG A 207 -33.78 -35.50 -2.73
C ARG A 207 -35.07 -35.02 -3.42
N ASN A 208 -35.92 -34.25 -2.73
CA ASN A 208 -37.24 -33.85 -3.21
C ASN A 208 -37.42 -32.33 -3.02
N CYS A 209 -37.48 -31.61 -4.15
CA CYS A 209 -37.92 -30.24 -4.42
C CYS A 209 -37.32 -29.07 -3.59
N LEU A 210 -37.11 -27.93 -4.27
CA LEU A 210 -36.56 -26.66 -3.76
C LEU A 210 -37.45 -25.95 -2.71
N GLN A 211 -38.54 -26.59 -2.25
CA GLN A 211 -39.67 -25.96 -1.54
C GLN A 211 -39.30 -25.31 -0.19
N LYS A 212 -38.18 -25.68 0.46
CA LYS A 212 -37.78 -25.17 1.79
C LYS A 212 -36.75 -24.03 1.77
N LEU A 213 -36.39 -23.49 0.61
CA LEU A 213 -35.50 -22.31 0.50
C LEU A 213 -36.18 -20.99 0.94
N ILE A 214 -37.52 -20.99 1.09
CA ILE A 214 -38.36 -19.80 1.29
C ILE A 214 -38.12 -19.08 2.62
N THR A 215 -37.79 -19.77 3.72
CA THR A 215 -37.69 -19.13 5.04
C THR A 215 -36.46 -18.20 5.18
N TYR A 216 -35.59 -18.13 4.17
CA TYR A 216 -34.30 -17.43 4.27
C TYR A 216 -34.11 -16.26 3.29
N MET A 217 -34.97 -16.13 2.29
CA MET A 217 -34.87 -15.07 1.26
C MET A 217 -35.24 -13.67 1.77
N GLU A 218 -35.67 -13.52 3.02
CA GLU A 218 -36.05 -12.22 3.61
C GLU A 218 -34.85 -11.28 3.87
N GLU A 219 -33.61 -11.79 3.88
CA GLU A 219 -32.39 -11.02 4.14
C GLU A 219 -31.66 -10.54 2.85
N CYS A 220 -32.17 -10.84 1.64
CA CYS A 220 -31.52 -10.44 0.38
C CYS A 220 -31.75 -8.96 0.02
N PRO A 221 -30.74 -8.23 -0.50
CA PRO A 221 -30.91 -6.85 -0.95
C PRO A 221 -32.00 -6.75 -2.03
N LEU A 222 -32.92 -5.79 -1.85
CA LEU A 222 -34.13 -5.56 -2.66
C LEU A 222 -33.92 -5.51 -4.18
N LYS A 223 -32.71 -5.19 -4.67
CA LYS A 223 -32.41 -4.98 -6.10
C LYS A 223 -32.56 -6.22 -7.00
N ASN A 224 -32.56 -7.45 -6.47
CA ASN A 224 -32.62 -8.67 -7.28
C ASN A 224 -33.79 -9.62 -6.96
N ARG A 225 -34.69 -9.24 -6.04
CA ARG A 225 -35.75 -10.13 -5.52
C ARG A 225 -36.65 -10.70 -6.63
N LYS A 226 -37.08 -9.85 -7.56
CA LYS A 226 -37.90 -10.27 -8.72
C LYS A 226 -37.24 -11.36 -9.57
N ASN A 227 -35.93 -11.26 -9.82
CA ASN A 227 -35.20 -12.25 -10.62
C ASN A 227 -35.07 -13.59 -9.89
N ILE A 228 -34.91 -13.55 -8.56
CA ILE A 228 -34.83 -14.75 -7.72
C ILE A 228 -36.20 -15.43 -7.64
N ASP A 229 -37.27 -14.65 -7.43
CA ASP A 229 -38.64 -15.19 -7.36
C ASP A 229 -39.04 -15.84 -8.69
N GLN A 230 -38.72 -15.22 -9.83
CA GLN A 230 -38.96 -15.78 -11.17
C GLN A 230 -38.19 -17.09 -11.40
N TRP A 231 -36.90 -17.13 -11.05
CA TRP A 231 -36.09 -18.34 -11.15
C TRP A 231 -36.62 -19.45 -10.23
N TYR A 232 -37.00 -19.11 -9.00
CA TYR A 232 -37.53 -20.08 -8.04
C TYR A 232 -38.82 -20.73 -8.55
N GLU A 233 -39.75 -19.93 -9.08
CA GLU A 233 -41.00 -20.45 -9.64
C GLU A 233 -40.77 -21.41 -10.82
N GLN A 234 -39.72 -21.19 -11.61
CA GLN A 234 -39.31 -22.06 -12.71
C GLN A 234 -38.68 -23.38 -12.22
N GLU A 235 -37.88 -23.32 -11.15
CA GLU A 235 -37.01 -24.42 -10.72
C GLU A 235 -37.54 -25.21 -9.51
N LYS A 236 -38.58 -24.73 -8.82
CA LYS A 236 -39.06 -25.30 -7.54
C LYS A 236 -39.42 -26.78 -7.59
N ASN A 237 -39.86 -27.26 -8.77
CA ASN A 237 -40.30 -28.63 -9.00
C ASN A 237 -39.18 -29.56 -9.51
N GLN A 238 -37.97 -29.04 -9.76
CA GLN A 238 -36.86 -29.86 -10.23
C GLN A 238 -36.18 -30.62 -9.07
N GLN A 239 -35.63 -31.79 -9.39
CA GLN A 239 -34.85 -32.58 -8.45
C GLN A 239 -33.50 -31.89 -8.21
N PHE A 240 -33.27 -31.43 -6.98
CA PHE A 240 -32.05 -30.71 -6.61
C PHE A 240 -31.19 -31.55 -5.68
N CYS A 241 -29.97 -31.89 -6.10
CA CYS A 241 -28.98 -32.53 -5.25
C CYS A 241 -27.94 -31.50 -4.80
N LEU A 242 -28.02 -31.06 -3.55
CA LEU A 242 -27.11 -30.04 -3.02
C LEU A 242 -25.63 -30.46 -3.11
N ASP A 243 -25.33 -31.73 -2.82
CA ASP A 243 -23.96 -32.24 -2.84
C ASP A 243 -23.37 -32.18 -4.27
N GLU A 244 -24.20 -32.42 -5.29
CA GLU A 244 -23.82 -32.33 -6.71
C GLU A 244 -23.68 -30.87 -7.18
N ALA A 245 -24.65 -30.02 -6.82
CA ALA A 245 -24.62 -28.60 -7.18
C ALA A 245 -23.43 -27.87 -6.54
N LEU A 246 -23.07 -28.20 -5.29
CA LEU A 246 -21.87 -27.68 -4.63
C LEU A 246 -20.59 -28.14 -5.35
N ALA A 247 -20.55 -29.41 -5.76
CA ALA A 247 -19.39 -29.96 -6.47
C ALA A 247 -19.21 -29.29 -7.83
N GLU A 248 -20.27 -29.17 -8.62
CA GLU A 248 -20.26 -28.53 -9.94
C GLU A 248 -19.83 -27.06 -9.81
N TYR A 249 -20.45 -26.30 -8.90
CA TYR A 249 -20.17 -24.89 -8.68
C TYR A 249 -18.72 -24.65 -8.26
N CYS A 250 -18.29 -25.28 -7.16
CA CYS A 250 -16.98 -25.03 -6.58
C CYS A 250 -15.84 -25.53 -7.50
N THR A 251 -16.03 -26.65 -8.18
CA THR A 251 -15.05 -27.15 -9.17
C THR A 251 -14.95 -26.22 -10.37
N ASN A 252 -16.08 -25.68 -10.85
CA ASN A 252 -16.10 -24.74 -11.96
C ASN A 252 -15.40 -23.41 -11.60
N ASP A 253 -15.64 -22.85 -10.42
CA ASP A 253 -14.97 -21.63 -9.95
C ASP A 253 -13.45 -21.81 -9.88
N VAL A 254 -12.98 -22.95 -9.36
CA VAL A 254 -11.55 -23.30 -9.32
C VAL A 254 -10.98 -23.50 -10.73
N GLN A 255 -11.72 -24.12 -11.63
CA GLN A 255 -11.27 -24.29 -13.02
C GLN A 255 -11.14 -22.94 -13.73
N ILE A 256 -12.13 -22.06 -13.61
CA ILE A 256 -12.10 -20.70 -14.18
C ILE A 256 -10.92 -19.90 -13.61
N LEU A 257 -10.70 -19.96 -12.29
CA LEU A 257 -9.57 -19.31 -11.64
C LEU A 257 -8.23 -19.82 -12.23
N THR A 258 -8.11 -21.14 -12.42
CA THR A 258 -6.91 -21.76 -13.01
C THR A 258 -6.68 -21.29 -14.45
N GLU A 259 -7.73 -21.28 -15.27
CA GLU A 259 -7.69 -20.79 -16.66
C GLU A 259 -7.24 -19.33 -16.72
N ALA A 260 -7.84 -18.47 -15.89
CA ALA A 260 -7.51 -17.05 -15.81
C ALA A 260 -6.05 -16.83 -15.38
N LEU A 261 -5.58 -17.56 -14.37
CA LEU A 261 -4.20 -17.50 -13.87
C LEU A 261 -3.17 -17.88 -14.94
N ILE A 262 -3.42 -18.98 -15.67
CA ILE A 262 -2.53 -19.45 -16.73
C ILE A 262 -2.53 -18.46 -17.90
N ALA A 263 -3.70 -17.97 -18.32
CA ALA A 263 -3.81 -16.97 -19.37
C ALA A 263 -3.10 -15.67 -18.99
N PHE A 264 -3.30 -15.20 -17.76
CA PHE A 264 -2.64 -14.00 -17.24
C PHE A 264 -1.12 -14.16 -17.18
N LYS A 265 -0.64 -15.31 -16.68
CA LYS A 265 0.78 -15.66 -16.70
C LYS A 265 1.37 -15.60 -18.10
N LYS A 266 0.74 -16.25 -19.08
CA LYS A 266 1.20 -16.28 -20.48
C LYS A 266 1.26 -14.88 -21.08
N LYS A 267 0.15 -14.13 -20.99
CA LYS A 267 0.04 -12.76 -21.53
C LYS A 267 1.03 -11.80 -20.86
N PHE A 268 1.18 -11.85 -19.54
CA PHE A 268 2.11 -10.97 -18.84
C PHE A 268 3.57 -11.30 -19.13
N ALA A 269 3.91 -12.59 -19.20
CA ALA A 269 5.25 -13.01 -19.62
C ALA A 269 5.56 -12.49 -21.03
N GLU A 270 4.61 -12.55 -21.97
CA GLU A 270 4.79 -12.00 -23.32
C GLU A 270 5.03 -10.49 -23.31
N ILE A 271 4.19 -9.73 -22.59
CA ILE A 271 4.30 -8.27 -22.47
C ILE A 271 5.63 -7.84 -21.88
N SER A 272 6.15 -8.60 -20.91
CA SER A 272 7.33 -8.21 -20.13
C SER A 272 8.67 -8.66 -20.72
N LYS A 273 8.68 -9.35 -21.86
CA LYS A 273 9.93 -9.77 -22.53
C LYS A 273 10.83 -8.58 -22.85
N GLN A 274 12.12 -8.73 -22.56
CA GLN A 274 13.13 -7.76 -22.98
C GLN A 274 13.24 -7.78 -24.50
N LYS A 275 13.12 -6.60 -25.13
CA LYS A 275 13.07 -6.49 -26.60
C LYS A 275 14.44 -6.71 -27.28
N ASN A 276 15.57 -6.65 -26.55
CA ASN A 276 16.92 -6.50 -27.15
C ASN A 276 18.05 -7.36 -26.52
N THR A 277 17.79 -8.53 -25.92
CA THR A 277 18.87 -9.38 -25.34
C THR A 277 18.79 -10.85 -25.75
N GLN A 278 19.90 -11.59 -25.63
CA GLN A 278 19.93 -13.06 -25.83
C GLN A 278 19.01 -13.82 -24.83
N HIS A 279 18.48 -13.13 -23.81
CA HIS A 279 17.48 -13.60 -22.86
C HIS A 279 16.03 -13.22 -23.24
N ALA A 280 15.80 -12.68 -24.45
CA ALA A 280 14.48 -12.29 -24.98
C ALA A 280 13.41 -13.41 -24.99
N ALA A 281 13.81 -14.66 -24.72
CA ALA A 281 12.90 -15.79 -24.65
C ALA A 281 12.02 -15.81 -23.39
N GLU A 282 12.48 -15.24 -22.26
CA GLU A 282 11.78 -15.34 -20.96
C GLU A 282 11.25 -13.96 -20.51
N GLY A 283 9.97 -13.90 -20.13
CA GLY A 283 9.36 -12.73 -19.49
C GLY A 283 9.14 -12.96 -17.99
N ILE A 284 8.59 -11.95 -17.31
CA ILE A 284 8.32 -12.00 -15.88
C ILE A 284 7.23 -13.04 -15.59
N ASP A 285 7.52 -13.94 -14.65
CA ASP A 285 6.52 -14.86 -14.12
C ASP A 285 5.66 -14.19 -13.05
N ILE A 286 4.56 -13.57 -13.47
CA ILE A 286 3.71 -12.79 -12.55
C ILE A 286 3.18 -13.59 -11.36
N LEU A 287 3.00 -14.91 -11.46
CA LEU A 287 2.44 -15.72 -10.37
C LEU A 287 3.47 -16.01 -9.27
N ARG A 288 4.75 -16.12 -9.64
CA ARG A 288 5.86 -16.40 -8.71
C ARG A 288 6.56 -15.13 -8.26
N ASP A 289 6.79 -14.24 -9.21
CA ASP A 289 7.71 -13.13 -9.04
C ASP A 289 6.98 -11.86 -8.58
N ALA A 290 5.66 -11.75 -8.71
CA ALA A 290 4.94 -10.53 -8.35
C ALA A 290 3.68 -10.80 -7.51
N MET A 291 3.77 -10.50 -6.21
CA MET A 291 2.67 -10.67 -5.25
C MET A 291 1.64 -9.53 -5.26
N THR A 292 1.83 -8.50 -6.07
CA THR A 292 0.86 -7.41 -6.24
C THR A 292 1.01 -6.86 -7.65
N ILE A 293 -0.04 -6.18 -8.14
CA ILE A 293 0.02 -5.46 -9.41
C ILE A 293 1.14 -4.41 -9.38
N ALA A 294 1.29 -3.67 -8.27
CA ALA A 294 2.40 -2.72 -8.12
C ALA A 294 3.78 -3.40 -8.19
N SER A 295 3.93 -4.60 -7.62
CA SER A 295 5.16 -5.39 -7.75
C SER A 295 5.41 -5.81 -9.20
N ALA A 296 4.37 -6.25 -9.92
CA ALA A 296 4.46 -6.59 -11.34
C ALA A 296 4.87 -5.39 -12.20
N CYS A 297 4.25 -4.24 -11.94
CA CYS A 297 4.58 -2.97 -12.58
C CYS A 297 6.02 -2.55 -12.35
N MET A 298 6.44 -2.56 -11.08
CA MET A 298 7.81 -2.20 -10.68
C MET A 298 8.83 -3.16 -11.29
N LYS A 299 8.52 -4.46 -11.37
CA LYS A 299 9.40 -5.43 -12.05
C LYS A 299 9.50 -5.19 -13.54
N HIS A 300 8.38 -4.94 -14.23
CA HIS A 300 8.39 -4.59 -15.66
C HIS A 300 9.17 -3.30 -15.91
N PHE A 301 8.94 -2.26 -15.10
CA PHE A 301 9.67 -1.01 -15.16
C PHE A 301 11.18 -1.23 -14.95
N ARG A 302 11.57 -1.94 -13.89
CA ARG A 302 12.98 -2.24 -13.61
C ARG A 302 13.65 -3.11 -14.68
N LEU A 303 12.89 -3.93 -15.39
CA LEU A 303 13.40 -4.85 -16.40
C LEU A 303 13.60 -4.17 -17.76
N ASN A 304 12.68 -3.27 -18.13
CA ASN A 304 12.56 -2.76 -19.50
C ASN A 304 12.75 -1.24 -19.64
N HIS A 305 12.71 -0.48 -18.53
CA HIS A 305 12.65 0.99 -18.57
C HIS A 305 13.60 1.69 -17.59
N LEU A 306 14.09 1.01 -16.54
CA LEU A 306 14.98 1.61 -15.55
C LEU A 306 16.45 1.48 -15.94
N GLU A 307 17.11 2.62 -16.11
CA GLU A 307 18.55 2.69 -16.27
C GLU A 307 19.32 2.47 -14.95
N PRO A 308 20.54 1.91 -14.97
CA PRO A 308 21.40 1.81 -13.80
C PRO A 308 21.65 3.18 -13.14
N GLU A 309 21.76 3.19 -11.80
CA GLU A 309 22.12 4.39 -11.01
C GLU A 309 21.20 5.61 -11.20
N HIS A 310 19.96 5.37 -11.66
CA HIS A 310 19.04 6.46 -12.03
C HIS A 310 18.12 6.86 -10.87
N LEU A 311 17.42 5.88 -10.26
CA LEU A 311 16.53 6.12 -9.12
C LEU A 311 17.21 5.78 -7.79
N ALA A 312 17.36 6.80 -6.92
CA ALA A 312 17.91 6.64 -5.60
C ALA A 312 16.98 5.86 -4.64
N ILE A 313 17.56 5.01 -3.81
CA ILE A 313 16.89 4.42 -2.65
C ILE A 313 17.03 5.40 -1.49
N VAL A 314 15.90 5.91 -1.00
CA VAL A 314 15.84 6.76 0.19
C VAL A 314 16.36 5.97 1.40
N PRO A 315 17.35 6.46 2.15
CA PRO A 315 17.81 5.79 3.36
C PRO A 315 16.66 5.67 4.39
N GLU A 316 16.65 4.62 5.20
CA GLU A 316 15.57 4.35 6.18
C GLU A 316 15.33 5.54 7.13
N LYS A 317 16.41 6.24 7.50
CA LYS A 317 16.37 7.45 8.33
C LYS A 317 16.30 8.76 7.54
N GLY A 318 16.02 8.72 6.24
CA GLY A 318 16.05 9.91 5.37
C GLY A 318 17.47 10.33 4.96
N TYR A 319 17.56 11.40 4.18
CA TYR A 319 18.83 11.90 3.61
C TYR A 319 19.70 12.67 4.60
N GLU A 320 19.10 13.20 5.66
CA GLU A 320 19.82 13.73 6.81
C GLU A 320 20.18 12.55 7.73
N THR A 321 21.47 12.44 8.12
CA THR A 321 21.88 11.48 9.15
C THR A 321 21.14 11.84 10.43
N CYS A 322 20.03 11.15 10.71
CA CYS A 322 19.21 11.48 11.86
C CYS A 322 19.95 11.12 13.14
N ASP A 323 20.52 12.16 13.75
CA ASP A 323 20.70 12.22 15.17
C ASP A 323 19.32 12.18 15.82
N ASN A 324 19.13 11.24 16.75
CA ASN A 324 17.87 11.07 17.44
C ASN A 324 17.79 12.09 18.58
N GLN A 325 17.54 13.35 18.22
CA GLN A 325 17.37 14.42 19.20
C GLN A 325 15.89 14.65 19.53
N SER A 326 15.56 14.76 20.81
CA SER A 326 14.16 14.95 21.22
C SER A 326 13.63 16.35 20.85
N GLU A 327 12.33 16.46 20.54
CA GLU A 327 11.69 17.76 20.28
C GLU A 327 11.83 18.71 21.50
N LEU A 328 11.83 18.15 22.71
CA LEU A 328 12.06 18.91 23.94
C LEU A 328 13.46 19.53 23.97
N ALA A 329 14.49 18.75 23.62
CA ALA A 329 15.87 19.21 23.57
C ALA A 329 16.03 20.34 22.54
N LEU A 330 15.50 20.15 21.34
CA LEU A 330 15.57 21.15 20.27
C LEU A 330 14.90 22.47 20.65
N LYS A 331 13.70 22.42 21.26
CA LYS A 331 13.01 23.61 21.77
C LYS A 331 13.82 24.31 22.84
N TYR A 332 14.40 23.54 23.77
CA TYR A 332 15.22 24.11 24.83
C TYR A 332 16.49 24.76 24.29
N LEU A 333 17.19 24.10 23.38
CA LEU A 333 18.43 24.60 22.81
C LEU A 333 18.20 25.85 21.96
N GLN A 334 17.11 25.93 21.18
CA GLN A 334 16.73 27.17 20.50
C GLN A 334 16.44 28.29 21.50
N TRP A 335 15.68 28.00 22.56
CA TRP A 335 15.42 28.99 23.61
C TRP A 335 16.70 29.45 24.32
N TYR A 336 17.66 28.54 24.51
CA TYR A 336 18.97 28.84 25.08
C TYR A 336 19.81 29.71 24.14
N GLU A 337 19.83 29.37 22.86
CA GLU A 337 20.52 30.08 21.78
C GLU A 337 20.03 31.55 21.72
N GLU A 338 18.71 31.75 21.63
CA GLU A 338 18.07 33.07 21.60
C GLU A 338 18.29 33.86 22.90
N GLY A 339 18.21 33.19 24.05
CA GLY A 339 18.35 33.82 25.36
C GLY A 339 19.76 34.32 25.67
N ARG A 340 20.79 33.71 25.05
CA ARG A 340 22.20 34.05 25.28
C ARG A 340 22.89 34.69 24.06
N GLY A 341 22.27 34.69 22.89
CA GLY A 341 22.89 35.19 21.66
C GLY A 341 24.11 34.38 21.23
N VAL A 342 24.12 33.08 21.54
CA VAL A 342 25.18 32.13 21.14
C VAL A 342 24.72 31.34 19.92
N GLN A 343 25.59 30.57 19.28
CA GLN A 343 25.21 29.61 18.25
C GLN A 343 25.40 28.19 18.79
N VAL A 344 24.33 27.38 18.77
CA VAL A 344 24.37 26.01 19.28
C VAL A 344 24.36 25.03 18.10
N LYS A 345 25.39 24.19 18.04
CA LYS A 345 25.43 23.03 17.15
C LYS A 345 24.50 21.94 17.69
N THR A 346 23.52 21.52 16.91
CA THR A 346 22.46 20.56 17.26
C THR A 346 22.24 19.61 16.08
N ALA A 347 21.32 18.64 16.21
CA ALA A 347 20.85 17.85 15.07
C ALA A 347 20.31 18.72 13.91
N HIS A 348 19.95 19.99 14.18
CA HIS A 348 19.37 20.91 13.20
C HIS A 348 20.38 21.83 12.50
N SER A 349 21.67 21.80 12.87
CA SER A 349 22.71 22.66 12.31
C SER A 349 23.87 21.87 11.70
N GLY A 350 23.54 20.79 10.97
CA GLY A 350 24.53 19.93 10.28
C GLY A 350 24.94 18.68 11.07
N GLY A 351 24.21 18.35 12.14
CA GLY A 351 24.42 17.17 12.98
C GLY A 351 25.00 17.52 14.35
N GLU A 352 24.73 16.65 15.33
CA GLU A 352 25.25 16.72 16.69
C GLU A 352 26.79 16.62 16.71
N HIS A 353 27.41 17.26 17.70
CA HIS A 353 28.86 17.20 17.86
C HIS A 353 29.29 15.82 18.38
N VAL A 354 30.25 15.19 17.70
CA VAL A 354 30.76 13.85 18.03
C VAL A 354 31.99 13.97 18.93
N VAL A 355 31.90 13.41 20.13
CA VAL A 355 32.95 13.36 21.14
C VAL A 355 33.60 11.97 21.16
N ALA A 356 34.93 11.95 21.16
CA ALA A 356 35.74 10.72 21.19
C ALA A 356 35.37 9.70 20.09
N GLY A 357 34.90 10.19 18.92
CA GLY A 357 34.50 9.36 17.78
C GLY A 357 33.29 8.45 18.01
N LYS A 358 32.61 8.56 19.17
CA LYS A 358 31.58 7.61 19.59
C LYS A 358 30.32 8.28 20.14
N TYR A 359 30.45 9.26 21.03
CA TYR A 359 29.30 9.86 21.70
C TYR A 359 28.86 11.13 21.01
N LYS A 360 27.55 11.37 20.96
CA LYS A 360 26.98 12.62 20.46
C LYS A 360 26.39 13.39 21.62
N VAL A 361 26.49 14.71 21.54
CA VAL A 361 25.91 15.64 22.53
C VAL A 361 24.76 16.42 21.92
N ASP A 362 23.70 16.66 22.70
CA ASP A 362 22.48 17.32 22.23
C ASP A 362 22.77 18.73 21.67
N GLY A 363 23.56 19.52 22.40
CA GLY A 363 23.99 20.86 21.99
C GLY A 363 25.48 21.07 22.20
N TYR A 364 26.15 21.76 21.28
CA TYR A 364 27.55 22.13 21.43
C TYR A 364 27.81 23.57 20.99
N ILE A 365 28.46 24.35 21.84
CA ILE A 365 28.85 25.74 21.57
C ILE A 365 30.37 25.76 21.42
N GLU A 366 30.82 25.88 20.18
CA GLU A 366 32.24 25.81 19.82
C GLU A 366 33.06 26.94 20.45
N ALA A 367 32.53 28.16 20.46
CA ALA A 367 33.19 29.33 21.04
C ALA A 367 33.46 29.20 22.55
N GLU A 368 32.71 28.37 23.26
CA GLU A 368 32.82 28.19 24.71
C GLU A 368 33.42 26.82 25.10
N ASP A 369 33.67 25.95 24.12
CA ASP A 369 33.88 24.51 24.31
C ASP A 369 32.90 23.93 25.35
N ARG A 370 31.60 24.14 25.09
CA ARG A 370 30.50 23.78 25.99
C ARG A 370 29.54 22.80 25.34
N ALA A 371 29.38 21.63 25.96
CA ALA A 371 28.29 20.71 25.66
C ALA A 371 27.08 20.99 26.55
N ILE A 372 25.90 20.87 25.97
CA ILE A 372 24.60 20.97 26.64
C ILE A 372 23.88 19.65 26.39
N GLU A 373 23.65 18.88 27.44
CA GLU A 373 22.96 17.58 27.43
C GLU A 373 21.55 17.75 27.97
N ILE A 374 20.54 17.28 27.24
CA ILE A 374 19.14 17.33 27.63
C ILE A 374 18.66 15.92 27.98
N ASN A 375 18.84 15.56 29.26
CA ASN A 375 18.54 14.20 29.73
C ASN A 375 17.02 13.99 29.89
N GLY A 376 16.46 13.10 29.07
CA GLY A 376 15.12 12.55 29.28
C GLY A 376 15.06 11.77 30.60
N CYS A 377 14.10 12.08 31.47
CA CYS A 377 14.09 11.56 32.83
C CYS A 377 13.97 10.04 32.88
N VAL A 378 13.18 9.46 31.96
CA VAL A 378 12.99 8.01 31.84
C VAL A 378 14.23 7.32 31.28
N TRP A 379 14.88 7.91 30.29
CA TRP A 379 16.00 7.30 29.57
C TRP A 379 17.34 7.40 30.31
N HIS A 380 17.48 8.39 31.18
CA HIS A 380 18.68 8.61 32.00
C HIS A 380 18.41 8.44 33.50
N ALA A 381 17.26 7.86 33.87
CA ALA A 381 16.90 7.49 35.25
C ALA A 381 17.05 8.64 36.28
N CYS A 382 16.41 9.79 36.01
CA CYS A 382 16.52 11.00 36.82
C CYS A 382 16.32 10.75 38.32
N GLN A 383 17.27 11.21 39.14
CA GLN A 383 17.20 11.10 40.61
C GLN A 383 15.93 11.70 41.21
N LYS A 384 15.47 12.85 40.69
CA LYS A 384 14.26 13.54 41.18
C LYS A 384 12.97 12.79 40.86
N CYS A 385 12.93 12.08 39.74
CA CYS A 385 11.72 11.39 39.25
C CYS A 385 11.63 9.93 39.70
N PHE A 386 12.78 9.25 39.85
CA PHE A 386 12.84 7.81 40.14
C PHE A 386 13.39 7.50 41.54
N GLY A 387 13.93 8.49 42.27
CA GLY A 387 14.38 8.32 43.64
C GLY A 387 15.53 7.31 43.78
N ASN A 388 15.53 6.59 44.90
CA ASN A 388 16.55 5.59 45.27
C ASN A 388 16.10 4.14 45.04
N ASP A 389 15.02 3.93 44.30
CA ASP A 389 14.55 2.58 43.93
C ASP A 389 15.40 2.07 42.76
N LEU A 390 16.58 1.52 43.10
CA LEU A 390 17.63 1.14 42.16
C LEU A 390 17.27 -0.09 41.30
N GLU A 391 16.43 -0.99 41.82
CA GLU A 391 16.03 -2.23 41.14
C GLU A 391 14.86 -2.04 40.17
N LYS A 392 14.21 -0.86 40.18
CA LYS A 392 13.09 -0.56 39.31
C LYS A 392 13.48 -0.67 37.84
N ILE A 393 12.73 -1.48 37.09
CA ILE A 393 12.93 -1.67 35.65
C ILE A 393 12.26 -0.53 34.88
N LEU A 394 13.02 0.08 33.97
CA LEU A 394 12.58 1.16 33.09
C LEU A 394 12.07 0.61 31.75
N PRO A 395 11.33 1.40 30.94
CA PRO A 395 10.80 0.95 29.64
C PRO A 395 11.83 0.44 28.62
N ASN A 396 13.11 0.72 28.84
CA ASN A 396 14.23 0.21 28.05
C ASN A 396 14.69 -1.21 28.48
N GLY A 397 14.06 -1.81 29.48
CA GLY A 397 14.39 -3.14 30.02
C GLY A 397 15.55 -3.17 31.00
N LYS A 398 16.15 -2.03 31.35
CA LYS A 398 17.26 -1.90 32.33
C LYS A 398 16.77 -1.40 33.68
N THR A 399 17.55 -1.67 34.73
CA THR A 399 17.28 -1.09 36.06
C THR A 399 17.67 0.39 36.11
N VAL A 400 17.17 1.09 37.14
CA VAL A 400 17.57 2.47 37.45
C VAL A 400 19.07 2.56 37.71
N GLU A 401 19.66 1.59 38.44
CA GLU A 401 21.09 1.54 38.72
C GLU A 401 21.92 1.39 37.43
N GLU A 402 21.64 0.37 36.62
CA GLU A 402 22.35 0.10 35.36
C GLU A 402 22.31 1.32 34.42
N THR A 403 21.14 1.97 34.32
CA THR A 403 20.96 3.15 33.47
C THR A 403 21.79 4.33 33.96
N ARG A 404 21.88 4.56 35.28
CA ARG A 404 22.70 5.63 35.86
C ARG A 404 24.19 5.36 35.69
N GLU A 405 24.63 4.11 35.85
CA GLU A 405 26.02 3.72 35.65
C GLU A 405 26.45 3.92 34.18
N ASP A 406 25.58 3.53 33.23
CA ASP A 406 25.80 3.78 31.80
C ASP A 406 25.94 5.27 31.48
N ASP A 407 25.04 6.10 32.02
CA ASP A 407 25.05 7.54 31.80
C ASP A 407 26.27 8.21 32.45
N ALA A 408 26.64 7.80 33.66
CA ALA A 408 27.83 8.28 34.36
C ALA A 408 29.12 7.95 33.58
N ARG A 409 29.24 6.73 33.04
CA ARG A 409 30.36 6.32 32.18
C ARG A 409 30.42 7.17 30.90
N ARG A 410 29.28 7.41 30.26
CA ARG A 410 29.18 8.28 29.08
C ARG A 410 29.61 9.70 29.40
N LEU A 411 29.06 10.32 30.44
CA LEU A 411 29.36 11.69 30.84
C LEU A 411 30.82 11.88 31.28
N ALA A 412 31.42 10.89 31.93
CA ALA A 412 32.83 10.92 32.30
C ALA A 412 33.74 11.01 31.05
N ILE A 413 33.40 10.29 29.99
CA ILE A 413 34.13 10.36 28.71
C ILE A 413 33.93 11.73 28.05
N ILE A 414 32.70 12.25 28.05
CA ILE A 414 32.40 13.57 27.44
C ILE A 414 33.17 14.68 28.17
N ARG A 415 33.11 14.70 29.51
CA ARG A 415 33.81 15.69 30.36
C ARG A 415 35.34 15.61 30.26
N LYS A 416 35.89 14.47 29.82
CA LYS A 416 37.33 14.35 29.55
C LYS A 416 37.76 15.10 28.28
N HIS A 417 36.85 15.27 27.32
CA HIS A 417 37.14 15.84 26.01
C HIS A 417 36.54 17.24 25.78
N ILE A 418 35.57 17.66 26.61
CA ILE A 418 34.91 18.97 26.52
C ILE A 418 35.06 19.68 27.86
N LYS A 419 35.51 20.95 27.82
CA LYS A 419 35.79 21.76 29.00
C LYS A 419 34.57 22.02 29.87
N ASN A 420 33.44 22.36 29.27
CA ASN A 420 32.20 22.68 29.98
C ASN A 420 31.08 21.72 29.57
N VAL A 421 30.44 21.02 30.52
CA VAL A 421 29.32 20.10 30.23
C VAL A 421 28.15 20.40 31.16
N ASP A 422 27.10 21.01 30.61
CA ASP A 422 25.85 21.26 31.31
C ASP A 422 24.88 20.11 31.06
N VAL A 423 24.30 19.56 32.13
CA VAL A 423 23.25 18.53 32.04
C VAL A 423 21.95 19.12 32.55
N ILE A 424 20.96 19.27 31.67
CA ILE A 424 19.62 19.77 31.98
C ILE A 424 18.62 18.61 31.89
N TRP A 425 17.81 18.45 32.94
CA TRP A 425 16.83 17.36 33.00
C TRP A 425 15.48 17.78 32.44
N GLU A 426 14.81 16.84 31.76
CA GLU A 426 13.44 17.00 31.25
C GLU A 426 12.47 17.55 32.31
N CYS A 427 12.51 17.04 33.53
CA CYS A 427 11.64 17.50 34.62
C CYS A 427 11.91 18.97 35.01
N ASP A 428 13.17 19.41 34.92
CA ASP A 428 13.55 20.79 35.22
C ASP A 428 13.06 21.72 34.11
N ILE A 429 13.16 21.31 32.85
CA ILE A 429 12.58 22.04 31.70
C ILE A 429 11.06 22.20 31.88
N HIS A 430 10.36 21.14 32.26
CA HIS A 430 8.92 21.23 32.53
C HIS A 430 8.59 22.18 33.68
N GLN A 431 9.41 22.21 34.73
CA GLN A 431 9.24 23.19 35.82
C GLN A 431 9.51 24.62 35.34
N MET A 432 10.54 24.84 34.51
CA MET A 432 10.83 26.13 33.88
C MET A 432 9.66 26.60 33.01
N LEU A 433 9.07 25.72 32.21
CA LEU A 433 7.89 26.03 31.38
C LEU A 433 6.66 26.44 32.20
N ARG A 434 6.49 25.88 33.40
CA ARG A 434 5.41 26.29 34.33
C ARG A 434 5.63 27.69 34.90
N ARG A 435 6.88 28.08 35.14
CA ARG A 435 7.23 29.37 35.78
C ARG A 435 7.51 30.50 34.79
N ASN A 436 8.02 30.19 33.60
CA ASN A 436 8.49 31.18 32.63
C ASN A 436 7.52 31.30 31.44
N LYS A 437 6.72 32.38 31.43
CA LYS A 437 5.76 32.67 30.35
C LYS A 437 6.46 32.90 28.99
N LYS A 438 7.65 33.52 28.98
CA LYS A 438 8.41 33.76 27.73
C LYS A 438 8.89 32.45 27.12
N MET A 439 9.46 31.56 27.94
CA MET A 439 9.90 30.23 27.51
C MET A 439 8.73 29.40 26.99
N ARG A 440 7.58 29.43 27.68
CA ARG A 440 6.38 28.74 27.22
C ARG A 440 5.90 29.23 25.85
N LYS A 441 5.95 30.55 25.63
CA LYS A 441 5.63 31.14 24.34
C LYS A 441 6.62 30.70 23.25
N ALA A 442 7.93 30.77 23.51
CA ALA A 442 8.96 30.30 22.58
C ALA A 442 8.80 28.81 22.21
N PHE A 443 8.46 27.96 23.18
CA PHE A 443 8.19 26.53 22.94
C PHE A 443 6.92 26.27 22.12
N ALA A 444 5.93 27.16 22.23
CA ALA A 444 4.69 27.08 21.44
C ALA A 444 4.88 27.61 20.01
N ASP A 445 5.72 28.64 19.86
CA ASP A 445 6.08 29.26 18.58
C ASP A 445 7.16 28.44 17.82
N TYR A 446 7.69 27.37 18.44
CA TYR A 446 8.60 26.44 17.80
C TYR A 446 7.87 25.59 16.74
N HIS A 447 8.09 25.93 15.48
CA HIS A 447 7.41 25.27 14.36
C HIS A 447 8.28 24.25 13.60
N ASN A 448 9.62 24.28 13.76
CA ASN A 448 10.54 23.43 12.99
C ASN A 448 10.79 22.06 13.63
N LYS A 449 10.01 21.03 13.27
CA LYS A 449 10.17 19.66 13.79
C LYS A 449 11.37 18.87 13.22
N GLY A 450 12.44 19.55 12.77
CA GLY A 450 13.69 18.91 12.37
C GLY A 450 13.81 18.48 10.92
N PRO A 451 14.55 17.40 10.61
CA PRO A 451 14.82 16.97 9.24
C PRO A 451 13.60 16.86 8.32
N ILE A 452 13.85 16.85 7.01
CA ILE A 452 12.79 16.57 6.03
C ILE A 452 12.40 15.09 6.10
N LYS A 453 11.11 14.84 6.38
CA LYS A 453 10.48 13.55 6.15
C LYS A 453 9.77 13.61 4.80
N ILE A 454 10.30 12.93 3.79
CA ILE A 454 9.75 12.98 2.42
C ILE A 454 8.25 12.60 2.38
N ARG A 455 7.83 11.64 3.22
CA ARG A 455 6.42 11.22 3.32
C ARG A 455 5.47 12.34 3.77
N ASP A 456 5.97 13.39 4.42
CA ASP A 456 5.16 14.56 4.81
C ASP A 456 4.78 15.42 3.59
N SER A 457 5.46 15.26 2.45
CA SER A 457 5.09 15.87 1.16
C SER A 457 4.22 14.97 0.27
N TYR A 458 3.84 13.78 0.75
CA TYR A 458 3.07 12.82 -0.04
C TYR A 458 1.59 12.81 0.37
N PHE A 459 0.74 13.29 -0.54
CA PHE A 459 -0.71 13.39 -0.33
C PHE A 459 -1.48 12.64 -1.42
N GLY A 460 -2.72 12.25 -1.10
CA GLY A 460 -3.63 11.62 -2.04
C GLY A 460 -4.30 12.64 -2.97
N GLY A 461 -5.26 12.16 -3.76
CA GLY A 461 -6.07 13.04 -4.60
C GLY A 461 -6.86 14.07 -3.79
N ARG A 462 -7.04 15.26 -4.36
CA ARG A 462 -7.88 16.31 -3.79
C ARG A 462 -9.37 15.92 -3.93
N THR A 463 -10.07 15.93 -2.80
CA THR A 463 -11.53 15.84 -2.78
C THR A 463 -12.06 17.01 -1.95
N GLY A 464 -12.78 17.92 -2.58
CA GLY A 464 -13.34 19.11 -1.92
C GLY A 464 -14.66 19.51 -2.58
N PRO A 465 -15.82 19.20 -1.99
CA PRO A 465 -17.10 19.66 -2.51
C PRO A 465 -17.23 21.17 -2.27
N ALA A 466 -17.58 21.94 -3.31
CA ALA A 466 -17.97 23.34 -3.15
C ALA A 466 -19.34 23.47 -2.46
N HIS A 467 -20.24 22.50 -2.69
CA HIS A 467 -21.55 22.39 -2.06
C HIS A 467 -21.78 20.94 -1.64
N MET A 468 -22.32 20.73 -0.43
CA MET A 468 -22.64 19.38 0.06
C MET A 468 -23.90 18.80 -0.59
N TYR A 469 -24.84 19.65 -0.98
CA TYR A 469 -26.07 19.28 -1.68
C TYR A 469 -26.51 20.44 -2.57
N PHE A 470 -26.92 20.14 -3.80
CA PHE A 470 -27.48 21.11 -4.74
C PHE A 470 -28.66 20.46 -5.46
N ASP A 471 -29.85 21.03 -5.30
CA ASP A 471 -31.06 20.56 -5.97
C ASP A 471 -31.20 21.25 -7.32
N ALA A 472 -30.74 20.56 -8.38
CA ALA A 472 -30.72 21.10 -9.72
C ALA A 472 -32.09 20.93 -10.39
N ASP A 473 -32.82 22.04 -10.56
CA ASP A 473 -34.01 22.08 -11.40
C ASP A 473 -33.63 21.82 -12.88
N LYS A 474 -34.28 20.84 -13.51
CA LYS A 474 -34.03 20.44 -14.90
C LYS A 474 -34.34 21.54 -15.92
N GLU A 475 -35.19 22.51 -15.58
CA GLU A 475 -35.53 23.61 -16.48
C GLU A 475 -34.46 24.72 -16.47
N GLN A 476 -33.78 24.91 -15.33
CA GLN A 476 -32.83 26.02 -15.14
C GLN A 476 -31.36 25.58 -15.10
N HIS A 477 -31.09 24.32 -14.78
CA HIS A 477 -29.73 23.82 -14.57
C HIS A 477 -29.41 22.66 -15.51
N LYS A 478 -28.18 22.69 -16.03
CA LYS A 478 -27.56 21.55 -16.72
C LYS A 478 -26.40 21.05 -15.87
N ILE A 479 -26.40 19.75 -15.57
CA ILE A 479 -25.29 19.09 -14.89
C ILE A 479 -24.34 18.53 -15.95
N ALA A 480 -23.09 18.94 -15.92
CA ALA A 480 -22.02 18.36 -16.72
C ALA A 480 -21.03 17.61 -15.81
N TYR A 481 -20.52 16.48 -16.29
CA TYR A 481 -19.47 15.70 -15.62
C TYR A 481 -18.24 15.68 -16.51
N LEU A 482 -17.14 16.24 -16.01
CA LEU A 482 -15.84 16.24 -16.66
C LEU A 482 -14.93 15.29 -15.89
N ASP A 483 -14.41 14.29 -16.58
CA ASP A 483 -13.44 13.34 -16.02
C ASP A 483 -12.18 13.35 -16.87
N PHE A 484 -11.03 13.39 -16.19
CA PHE A 484 -9.75 13.34 -16.87
C PHE A 484 -9.40 11.88 -17.15
N ASN A 485 -9.34 11.53 -18.43
CA ASN A 485 -8.96 10.18 -18.85
C ASN A 485 -7.51 9.86 -18.43
N SER A 486 -7.36 9.07 -17.36
CA SER A 486 -6.05 8.63 -16.85
C SER A 486 -5.17 9.81 -16.37
N LEU A 487 -5.66 10.59 -15.40
CA LEU A 487 -4.96 11.75 -14.81
C LEU A 487 -3.52 11.43 -14.38
N TYR A 488 -3.33 10.49 -13.43
CA TYR A 488 -1.99 10.14 -12.95
C TYR A 488 -1.04 9.67 -14.05
N PRO A 489 -1.42 8.73 -14.94
CA PRO A 489 -0.57 8.37 -16.09
C PRO A 489 -0.18 9.57 -16.96
N SER A 490 -1.11 10.48 -17.25
CA SER A 490 -0.82 11.68 -18.02
C SER A 490 0.20 12.57 -17.32
N THR A 491 0.02 12.83 -16.02
CA THR A 491 0.99 13.60 -15.23
C THR A 491 2.35 12.92 -15.22
N ILE A 492 2.40 11.61 -14.99
CA ILE A 492 3.65 10.82 -14.96
C ILE A 492 4.38 10.85 -16.31
N ALA A 493 3.66 10.87 -17.45
CA ALA A 493 4.27 10.90 -18.77
C ALA A 493 4.74 12.30 -19.23
N THR A 494 4.18 13.36 -18.65
CA THR A 494 4.40 14.74 -19.09
C THR A 494 5.19 15.60 -18.10
N THR A 495 5.41 15.08 -16.89
CA THR A 495 6.12 15.79 -15.83
C THR A 495 7.54 15.27 -15.71
N SER A 496 8.48 16.18 -15.45
CA SER A 496 9.86 15.83 -15.14
C SER A 496 9.98 15.36 -13.69
N PHE A 497 10.71 14.27 -13.45
CA PHE A 497 10.90 13.68 -12.12
C PHE A 497 12.34 13.87 -11.62
N PRO A 498 12.55 14.04 -10.30
CA PRO A 498 13.89 14.09 -9.73
C PRO A 498 14.58 12.73 -9.82
N VAL A 499 15.85 12.71 -10.21
CA VAL A 499 16.67 11.49 -10.32
C VAL A 499 17.96 11.63 -9.54
N GLY A 500 18.56 10.51 -9.14
CA GLY A 500 19.73 10.47 -8.28
C GLY A 500 19.47 10.84 -6.82
N HIS A 501 20.54 10.99 -6.04
CA HIS A 501 20.48 11.41 -4.64
C HIS A 501 20.43 12.95 -4.55
N PRO A 502 19.60 13.53 -3.68
CA PRO A 502 19.56 14.97 -3.49
C PRO A 502 20.76 15.48 -2.68
N LYS A 503 21.10 16.75 -2.91
CA LYS A 503 21.95 17.53 -2.02
C LYS A 503 21.10 18.08 -0.87
N VAL A 504 21.52 17.78 0.36
CA VAL A 504 20.86 18.27 1.57
C VAL A 504 21.36 19.68 1.88
N HIS A 505 20.43 20.61 2.05
CA HIS A 505 20.70 21.98 2.51
C HIS A 505 20.00 22.21 3.84
N VAL A 506 20.77 22.67 4.82
CA VAL A 506 20.30 23.04 6.15
C VAL A 506 20.59 24.51 6.35
N VAL A 507 19.53 25.33 6.52
CA VAL A 507 19.65 26.79 6.57
C VAL A 507 20.01 27.22 7.98
N PRO A 508 21.11 27.98 8.18
CA PRO A 508 21.48 28.53 9.48
C PRO A 508 20.38 29.42 10.05
N LEU A 509 20.19 29.43 11.37
CA LEU A 509 19.10 30.17 12.04
C LEU A 509 19.06 31.65 11.65
N SER A 510 20.22 32.29 11.47
CA SER A 510 20.37 33.68 11.02
C SER A 510 19.79 33.96 9.64
N GLU A 511 19.71 32.95 8.77
CA GLU A 511 19.28 33.04 7.37
C GLU A 511 17.89 32.45 7.13
N GLN A 512 17.26 31.86 8.16
CA GLN A 512 15.96 31.20 8.00
C GLN A 512 14.82 32.19 7.71
N LYS A 513 14.94 33.46 8.10
CA LYS A 513 13.90 34.47 7.83
C LYS A 513 13.99 34.92 6.37
N VAL A 514 12.93 34.68 5.63
CA VAL A 514 12.80 35.04 4.21
C VAL A 514 11.49 35.76 3.97
N TYR A 515 11.29 36.29 2.76
CA TYR A 515 9.99 36.81 2.32
C TYR A 515 9.81 36.50 0.83
N TRP A 516 9.25 35.32 0.54
CA TRP A 516 8.98 34.89 -0.83
C TRP A 516 7.50 35.06 -1.15
N THR A 517 7.25 35.73 -2.26
CA THR A 517 5.92 36.02 -2.83
C THR A 517 5.84 35.65 -4.31
N ARG A 518 6.95 35.26 -4.92
CA ARG A 518 7.07 34.90 -6.33
C ARG A 518 7.89 33.62 -6.49
N SER A 519 7.52 32.82 -7.48
CA SER A 519 8.14 31.53 -7.79
C SER A 519 9.65 31.62 -8.09
N ASP A 520 10.12 32.71 -8.69
CA ASP A 520 11.54 32.96 -8.98
C ASP A 520 12.43 33.10 -7.73
N GLN A 521 11.82 33.27 -6.55
CA GLN A 521 12.53 33.37 -5.28
C GLN A 521 12.81 32.00 -4.62
N ILE A 522 12.30 30.89 -5.18
CA ILE A 522 12.55 29.56 -4.65
C ILE A 522 14.01 29.16 -4.97
N PRO A 523 14.87 28.94 -3.95
CA PRO A 523 16.31 28.79 -4.18
C PRO A 523 16.71 27.42 -4.71
N PHE A 524 15.87 26.40 -4.50
CA PHE A 524 16.19 25.01 -4.82
C PHE A 524 15.01 24.28 -5.45
N LYS A 525 15.28 23.56 -6.53
CA LYS A 525 14.33 22.63 -7.15
C LYS A 525 14.39 21.28 -6.45
N GLY A 526 13.27 20.79 -5.92
CA GLY A 526 13.23 19.57 -5.11
C GLY A 526 12.17 19.58 -4.01
N ILE A 527 12.51 19.13 -2.81
CA ILE A 527 11.60 19.12 -1.65
C ILE A 527 12.09 20.15 -0.63
N LEU A 528 11.21 21.06 -0.21
CA LEU A 528 11.55 22.15 0.70
C LEU A 528 10.73 22.06 1.98
N LYS A 529 11.34 22.49 3.08
CA LYS A 529 10.69 22.70 4.36
C LYS A 529 10.65 24.19 4.68
N VAL A 530 9.45 24.74 4.74
CA VAL A 530 9.19 26.18 4.79
C VAL A 530 8.05 26.50 5.77
N PHE A 531 8.04 27.71 6.33
CA PHE A 531 6.87 28.27 7.01
C PHE A 531 6.06 29.05 6.00
N ILE A 532 4.83 28.59 5.75
CA ILE A 532 3.95 29.11 4.71
C ILE A 532 2.77 29.84 5.34
N ILE A 533 2.31 30.88 4.65
CA ILE A 533 1.18 31.70 5.05
C ILE A 533 0.23 31.76 3.84
N PRO A 534 -0.97 31.17 3.92
CA PRO A 534 -1.95 31.25 2.84
C PRO A 534 -2.45 32.69 2.64
N PRO A 535 -3.06 33.00 1.48
CA PRO A 535 -3.87 34.20 1.32
C PRO A 535 -5.12 34.14 2.22
N GLN A 536 -5.76 35.30 2.47
CA GLN A 536 -6.97 35.34 3.30
C GLN A 536 -8.19 34.77 2.57
N GLU A 537 -8.22 34.92 1.24
CA GLU A 537 -9.29 34.47 0.37
C GLU A 537 -8.68 33.71 -0.81
N LEU A 538 -9.13 32.46 -0.99
CA LEU A 538 -8.74 31.62 -2.11
C LEU A 538 -9.73 30.48 -2.27
N GLU A 539 -10.35 30.37 -3.45
CA GLU A 539 -11.37 29.35 -3.72
C GLU A 539 -10.80 27.93 -3.71
N VAL A 540 -9.58 27.78 -4.22
CA VAL A 540 -8.91 26.49 -4.39
C VAL A 540 -7.55 26.52 -3.69
N PRO A 541 -7.49 26.26 -2.36
CA PRO A 541 -6.22 26.31 -1.64
C PRO A 541 -5.25 25.23 -2.11
N VAL A 542 -3.97 25.56 -2.28
CA VAL A 542 -3.00 24.69 -2.96
C VAL A 542 -2.32 23.72 -1.99
N ILE A 543 -1.75 24.24 -0.89
CA ILE A 543 -0.92 23.43 -0.01
C ILE A 543 -1.77 22.61 0.97
N PRO A 544 -1.69 21.26 0.92
CA PRO A 544 -2.33 20.40 1.90
C PRO A 544 -1.61 20.41 3.25
N VAL A 545 -2.34 20.07 4.31
CA VAL A 545 -1.77 19.82 5.64
C VAL A 545 -2.61 18.78 6.38
N LYS A 546 -1.96 17.97 7.23
CA LYS A 546 -2.65 17.06 8.14
C LYS A 546 -2.71 17.65 9.54
N PHE A 547 -3.93 17.93 10.01
CA PHE A 547 -4.19 18.28 11.41
C PHE A 547 -5.09 17.21 12.04
N ASP A 548 -4.69 16.67 13.18
CA ASP A 548 -5.40 15.59 13.88
C ASP A 548 -5.77 14.41 12.96
N GLU A 549 -4.80 13.94 12.15
CA GLU A 549 -4.97 12.88 11.13
C GLU A 549 -5.92 13.20 9.96
N ARG A 550 -6.48 14.42 9.90
CA ARG A 550 -7.37 14.87 8.82
C ARG A 550 -6.56 15.61 7.75
N LEU A 551 -6.70 15.20 6.50
CA LEU A 551 -6.15 15.93 5.36
C LEU A 551 -7.03 17.14 5.06
N LEU A 552 -6.46 18.34 5.15
CA LEU A 552 -7.15 19.60 4.99
C LEU A 552 -6.40 20.51 3.99
N PHE A 553 -7.12 21.46 3.42
CA PHE A 553 -6.61 22.55 2.59
C PHE A 553 -7.03 23.90 3.18
N PRO A 554 -6.56 24.27 4.40
CA PRO A 554 -7.06 25.43 5.12
C PRO A 554 -6.36 26.73 4.70
N LEU A 555 -7.04 27.87 4.88
CA LEU A 555 -6.42 29.21 4.79
C LEU A 555 -5.96 29.75 6.15
N CYS A 556 -6.28 29.04 7.25
CA CYS A 556 -5.82 29.35 8.59
C CYS A 556 -5.69 28.08 9.44
N ARG A 557 -4.48 27.81 9.95
CA ARG A 557 -4.19 26.73 10.90
C ARG A 557 -5.08 26.82 12.16
N LYS A 558 -5.12 27.98 12.82
CA LYS A 558 -5.91 28.13 14.07
C LYS A 558 -7.40 27.89 13.86
N CYS A 559 -7.99 28.38 12.77
CA CYS A 559 -9.39 28.09 12.44
C CYS A 559 -9.64 26.60 12.23
N ALA A 560 -8.77 25.93 11.46
CA ALA A 560 -8.90 24.50 11.18
C ALA A 560 -8.80 23.63 12.46
N LEU A 561 -8.01 24.07 13.45
CA LEU A 561 -7.90 23.41 14.75
C LEU A 561 -9.07 23.75 15.68
N ALA A 562 -9.60 24.97 15.62
CA ALA A 562 -10.74 25.38 16.44
C ALA A 562 -12.06 24.73 16.01
N TYR A 563 -12.21 24.40 14.73
CA TYR A 563 -13.42 23.81 14.16
C TYR A 563 -13.10 22.47 13.47
N PRO A 564 -12.82 21.40 14.25
CA PRO A 564 -12.38 20.13 13.69
C PRO A 564 -13.47 19.42 12.85
N ASP A 565 -14.73 19.63 13.17
CA ASP A 565 -15.87 19.06 12.42
C ASP A 565 -16.41 20.02 11.35
N GLY A 566 -15.68 21.10 11.08
CA GLY A 566 -16.12 22.22 10.25
C GLY A 566 -17.02 23.21 11.00
N ALA A 567 -17.19 24.38 10.41
CA ALA A 567 -18.13 25.40 10.87
C ALA A 567 -18.67 26.17 9.67
N ASN A 568 -19.99 26.41 9.64
CA ASN A 568 -20.62 27.26 8.65
C ASN A 568 -21.07 28.55 9.35
N ILE A 569 -20.20 29.55 9.32
CA ILE A 569 -20.42 30.85 9.96
C ILE A 569 -20.61 31.86 8.83
N LYS A 570 -21.82 32.42 8.71
CA LYS A 570 -22.11 33.49 7.76
C LYS A 570 -21.22 34.69 8.05
N ASP A 571 -20.70 35.31 7.00
CA ASP A 571 -19.87 36.53 7.06
C ASP A 571 -18.60 36.38 7.94
N TYR A 572 -18.08 35.17 8.06
CA TYR A 572 -16.88 34.90 8.85
C TYR A 572 -15.64 35.54 8.25
N HIS A 573 -14.97 36.37 9.05
CA HIS A 573 -13.65 36.91 8.76
C HIS A 573 -12.66 36.36 9.79
N CYS A 574 -11.57 35.77 9.31
CA CYS A 574 -10.54 35.20 10.18
C CYS A 574 -9.84 36.33 10.96
N PRO A 575 -9.89 36.35 12.32
CA PRO A 575 -9.26 37.40 13.12
C PRO A 575 -7.77 37.11 13.40
N HIS A 576 -7.26 35.97 12.93
CA HIS A 576 -5.91 35.51 13.23
C HIS A 576 -4.86 36.24 12.39
N ASN A 577 -3.71 36.51 12.98
CA ASN A 577 -2.57 37.08 12.25
C ASN A 577 -1.84 36.03 11.40
N ASP A 578 -0.89 36.47 10.59
CA ASP A 578 -0.14 35.64 9.64
C ASP A 578 0.62 34.48 10.30
N GLU A 579 1.23 34.69 11.48
CA GLU A 579 1.92 33.64 12.23
C GLU A 579 0.96 32.57 12.78
N GLU A 580 -0.25 33.00 13.14
CA GLU A 580 -1.31 32.13 13.62
C GLU A 580 -1.99 31.34 12.48
N ARG A 581 -2.10 31.96 11.31
CA ARG A 581 -2.67 31.38 10.09
C ARG A 581 -1.72 30.38 9.44
N GLY A 582 -0.42 30.67 9.42
CA GLY A 582 0.58 29.86 8.75
C GLY A 582 0.98 28.57 9.48
N TRP A 583 1.79 27.74 8.83
CA TRP A 583 2.34 26.51 9.41
C TRP A 583 3.63 26.09 8.69
N VAL A 584 4.37 25.15 9.28
CA VAL A 584 5.51 24.52 8.61
C VAL A 584 5.01 23.42 7.69
N SER A 585 5.35 23.54 6.42
CA SER A 585 5.04 22.56 5.39
C SER A 585 6.32 21.95 4.84
N THR A 586 6.28 20.66 4.55
CA THR A 586 7.25 19.96 3.69
C THR A 586 6.54 19.75 2.36
N CYS A 587 6.97 20.44 1.30
CA CYS A 587 6.30 20.43 0.00
C CYS A 587 7.31 20.38 -1.15
N THR A 588 6.85 20.00 -2.34
CA THR A 588 7.68 20.04 -3.55
C THR A 588 7.87 21.48 -4.03
N SER A 589 8.97 21.76 -4.75
CA SER A 589 9.16 23.07 -5.39
C SER A 589 8.01 23.39 -6.35
N ILE A 590 7.44 22.39 -7.03
CA ILE A 590 6.33 22.55 -7.98
C ILE A 590 5.05 23.03 -7.27
N GLU A 591 4.67 22.41 -6.15
CA GLU A 591 3.51 22.87 -5.36
C GLU A 591 3.76 24.25 -4.74
N LEU A 592 5.01 24.53 -4.35
CA LEU A 592 5.40 25.81 -3.78
C LEU A 592 5.35 26.94 -4.82
N GLU A 593 5.77 26.68 -6.06
CA GLU A 593 5.65 27.60 -7.19
C GLU A 593 4.17 27.98 -7.41
N GLU A 594 3.29 26.99 -7.50
CA GLU A 594 1.85 27.23 -7.67
C GLU A 594 1.23 27.96 -6.48
N ALA A 595 1.63 27.62 -5.25
CA ALA A 595 1.17 28.32 -4.06
C ALA A 595 1.56 29.82 -4.09
N LEU A 596 2.79 30.14 -4.46
CA LEU A 596 3.23 31.54 -4.58
C LEU A 596 2.45 32.28 -5.68
N ASN A 597 2.16 31.62 -6.82
CA ASN A 597 1.38 32.21 -7.91
C ASN A 597 -0.04 32.59 -7.49
N VAL A 598 -0.65 31.86 -6.54
CA VAL A 598 -2.00 32.14 -6.01
C VAL A 598 -1.99 32.91 -4.69
N GLY A 599 -0.87 33.56 -4.36
CA GLY A 599 -0.80 34.54 -3.27
C GLY A 599 -0.39 33.98 -1.89
N TYR A 600 0.18 32.78 -1.82
CA TYR A 600 0.85 32.34 -0.58
C TYR A 600 2.13 33.14 -0.36
N VAL A 601 2.52 33.28 0.92
CA VAL A 601 3.76 33.95 1.33
C VAL A 601 4.61 33.00 2.16
N ILE A 602 5.91 32.99 1.91
CA ILE A 602 6.89 32.19 2.68
C ILE A 602 7.71 33.13 3.54
N THR A 603 7.65 32.94 4.86
CA THR A 603 8.36 33.80 5.81
C THR A 603 9.57 33.12 6.46
N ARG A 604 9.65 31.79 6.37
CA ARG A 604 10.82 31.04 6.83
C ARG A 604 11.19 29.89 5.93
N PHE A 605 12.48 29.69 5.70
CA PHE A 605 13.05 28.59 4.94
C PHE A 605 14.03 27.81 5.82
N TYR A 606 13.76 26.52 6.02
CA TYR A 606 14.51 25.71 6.98
C TYR A 606 15.51 24.78 6.31
N ARG A 607 15.05 24.02 5.31
CA ARG A 607 15.83 22.93 4.68
C ARG A 607 15.36 22.68 3.27
N ALA A 608 16.24 22.15 2.43
CA ALA A 608 15.89 21.62 1.12
C ALA A 608 16.61 20.31 0.82
N LEU A 609 15.92 19.40 0.14
CA LEU A 609 16.51 18.32 -0.64
C LEU A 609 16.54 18.79 -2.09
N GLN A 610 17.67 19.34 -2.52
CA GLN A 610 17.85 19.80 -3.90
C GLN A 610 18.17 18.61 -4.80
N TYR A 611 17.43 18.45 -5.88
CA TYR A 611 17.75 17.50 -6.94
C TYR A 611 18.35 18.26 -8.13
N GLU A 612 19.63 18.02 -8.41
CA GLU A 612 20.35 18.67 -9.52
C GLU A 612 19.95 18.09 -10.87
N LYS A 613 19.57 16.81 -10.92
CA LYS A 613 19.17 16.10 -12.13
C LYS A 613 17.67 15.78 -12.10
N TRP A 614 17.04 16.01 -13.24
CA TRP A 614 15.63 15.74 -13.48
C TRP A 614 15.48 15.08 -14.86
N ASP A 615 14.52 14.18 -14.97
CA ASP A 615 14.27 13.39 -16.19
C ASP A 615 12.79 13.48 -16.59
N ASP A 616 12.53 14.03 -17.76
CA ASP A 616 11.23 14.18 -18.41
C ASP A 616 10.77 12.92 -19.17
N ASN A 617 11.64 11.93 -19.31
CA ASN A 617 11.37 10.69 -20.05
C ASN A 617 11.33 9.45 -19.15
N LEU A 618 11.69 9.57 -17.86
CA LEU A 618 11.79 8.48 -16.87
C LEU A 618 10.67 7.44 -16.97
N PHE A 619 9.42 7.89 -16.98
CA PHE A 619 8.24 7.01 -17.05
C PHE A 619 7.49 7.11 -18.37
N LYS A 620 7.92 7.99 -19.29
CA LYS A 620 7.20 8.30 -20.53
C LYS A 620 7.04 7.07 -21.40
N ASN A 621 8.12 6.31 -21.61
CA ASN A 621 8.10 5.09 -22.41
C ASN A 621 7.24 3.98 -21.78
N TYR A 622 7.32 3.83 -20.46
CA TYR A 622 6.48 2.90 -19.70
C TYR A 622 4.99 3.24 -19.85
N VAL A 623 4.62 4.51 -19.67
CA VAL A 623 3.22 4.95 -19.81
C VAL A 623 2.76 4.81 -21.25
N ALA A 624 3.57 5.22 -22.23
CA ALA A 624 3.23 5.09 -23.65
C ALA A 624 2.98 3.63 -24.04
N GLU A 625 3.81 2.70 -23.57
CA GLU A 625 3.64 1.26 -23.80
C GLU A 625 2.28 0.76 -23.34
N PHE A 626 1.92 0.96 -22.06
CA PHE A 626 0.66 0.45 -21.54
C PHE A 626 -0.56 1.27 -22.00
N MET A 627 -0.38 2.54 -22.36
CA MET A 627 -1.44 3.35 -22.96
C MET A 627 -1.75 2.87 -24.38
N ALA A 628 -0.73 2.57 -25.18
CA ALA A 628 -0.92 1.94 -26.49
C ALA A 628 -1.71 0.64 -26.37
N MET A 629 -1.29 -0.26 -25.46
CA MET A 629 -2.01 -1.53 -25.23
C MET A 629 -3.46 -1.31 -24.79
N LYS A 630 -3.71 -0.34 -23.90
CA LYS A 630 -5.07 0.00 -23.45
C LYS A 630 -5.94 0.52 -24.59
N ILE A 631 -5.38 1.35 -25.48
CA ILE A 631 -6.09 1.90 -26.65
C ILE A 631 -6.35 0.79 -27.67
N HIS A 632 -5.34 -0.01 -28.02
CA HIS A 632 -5.49 -1.21 -28.88
C HIS A 632 -6.64 -2.10 -28.41
N ALA A 633 -6.62 -2.46 -27.12
CA ALA A 633 -7.63 -3.32 -26.51
C ALA A 633 -9.00 -2.64 -26.33
N SER A 634 -9.11 -1.33 -26.53
CA SER A 634 -10.39 -0.62 -26.54
C SER A 634 -11.02 -0.61 -27.94
N GLY A 635 -10.22 -0.77 -29.00
CA GLY A 635 -10.64 -0.52 -30.37
C GLY A 635 -10.82 0.97 -30.68
N PHE A 636 -11.28 1.28 -31.89
CA PHE A 636 -11.60 2.65 -32.27
C PHE A 636 -12.84 3.16 -31.50
N PRO A 637 -12.82 4.42 -31.02
CA PRO A 637 -13.99 5.06 -30.43
C PRO A 637 -15.18 5.14 -31.40
N GLU A 638 -16.39 5.21 -30.84
CA GLU A 638 -17.62 5.39 -31.61
C GLU A 638 -17.55 6.67 -32.47
N GLY A 639 -17.90 6.57 -33.75
CA GLY A 639 -17.82 7.67 -34.73
C GLY A 639 -16.50 7.78 -35.50
N ILE A 640 -15.48 7.00 -35.12
CA ILE A 640 -14.22 6.84 -35.87
C ILE A 640 -14.31 5.56 -36.69
N GLU A 641 -14.89 5.69 -37.88
CA GLU A 641 -15.07 4.61 -38.84
C GLU A 641 -14.53 5.04 -40.20
N GLY A 642 -13.74 4.17 -40.83
CA GLY A 642 -13.13 4.40 -42.14
C GLY A 642 -11.67 4.85 -42.04
N GLU A 643 -10.89 4.38 -43.01
CA GLU A 643 -9.43 4.50 -43.08
C GLU A 643 -8.90 5.91 -42.80
N GLU A 644 -9.50 6.95 -43.38
CA GLU A 644 -9.09 8.34 -43.17
C GLU A 644 -9.24 8.80 -41.71
N LYS A 645 -10.38 8.48 -41.06
CA LYS A 645 -10.63 8.86 -39.67
C LYS A 645 -9.76 8.05 -38.71
N GLU A 646 -9.55 6.78 -39.01
CA GLU A 646 -8.68 5.89 -38.26
C GLU A 646 -7.21 6.37 -38.32
N ASP A 647 -6.72 6.73 -39.51
CA ASP A 647 -5.38 7.31 -39.68
C ASP A 647 -5.23 8.62 -38.94
N LYS A 648 -6.24 9.49 -39.05
CA LYS A 648 -6.25 10.74 -38.29
C LYS A 648 -6.15 10.47 -36.78
N PHE A 649 -6.90 9.51 -36.26
CA PHE A 649 -6.84 9.14 -34.84
C PHE A 649 -5.46 8.61 -34.43
N ILE A 650 -4.88 7.70 -35.23
CA ILE A 650 -3.55 7.12 -34.97
C ILE A 650 -2.48 8.22 -35.02
N ASN A 651 -2.52 9.09 -36.03
CA ASN A 651 -1.57 10.19 -36.19
C ASN A 651 -1.71 11.21 -35.04
N GLU A 652 -2.93 11.56 -34.63
CA GLU A 652 -3.14 12.44 -33.48
C GLU A 652 -2.59 11.83 -32.17
N CYS A 653 -2.75 10.52 -31.96
CA CYS A 653 -2.16 9.84 -30.80
C CYS A 653 -0.62 9.92 -30.80
N LYS A 654 0.00 9.77 -31.97
CA LYS A 654 1.45 9.87 -32.13
C LYS A 654 1.95 11.30 -31.96
N GLU A 655 1.32 12.27 -32.62
CA GLU A 655 1.74 13.67 -32.62
C GLU A 655 1.54 14.34 -31.25
N LYS A 656 0.38 14.14 -30.62
CA LYS A 656 0.05 14.81 -29.35
C LYS A 656 0.63 14.12 -28.14
N PHE A 657 0.74 12.79 -28.16
CA PHE A 657 1.08 12.00 -26.97
C PHE A 657 2.32 11.12 -27.14
N GLY A 658 2.91 11.03 -28.33
CA GLY A 658 4.03 10.14 -28.61
C GLY A 658 3.66 8.65 -28.54
N ILE A 659 2.37 8.32 -28.65
CA ILE A 659 1.88 6.94 -28.53
C ILE A 659 1.75 6.34 -29.92
N GLU A 660 2.57 5.33 -30.19
CA GLU A 660 2.51 4.61 -31.46
C GLU A 660 1.42 3.52 -31.43
N LEU A 661 0.45 3.65 -32.35
CA LEU A 661 -0.63 2.69 -32.50
C LEU A 661 -0.50 1.91 -33.82
N GLN A 662 -0.96 0.66 -33.83
CA GLN A 662 -1.00 -0.21 -35.01
C GLN A 662 -2.45 -0.53 -35.29
N ARG A 663 -2.92 -0.23 -36.51
CA ARG A 663 -4.33 -0.39 -36.89
C ARG A 663 -4.81 -1.83 -36.68
N GLU A 664 -3.98 -2.80 -37.01
CA GLU A 664 -4.28 -4.24 -36.94
C GLU A 664 -4.51 -4.72 -35.50
N LYS A 665 -4.02 -3.96 -34.51
CA LYS A 665 -4.17 -4.27 -33.07
C LYS A 665 -5.39 -3.59 -32.44
N MET A 666 -6.12 -2.73 -33.16
CA MET A 666 -7.29 -2.00 -32.66
C MET A 666 -8.52 -2.90 -32.54
N VAL A 667 -8.42 -3.96 -31.73
CA VAL A 667 -9.45 -4.98 -31.53
C VAL A 667 -9.92 -4.96 -30.07
N PRO A 668 -11.22 -4.79 -29.80
CA PRO A 668 -11.75 -4.82 -28.44
C PRO A 668 -11.41 -6.12 -27.69
N ASP A 669 -10.60 -6.00 -26.64
CA ASP A 669 -10.25 -7.07 -25.70
C ASP A 669 -10.42 -6.55 -24.26
N LYS A 670 -11.53 -6.96 -23.62
CA LYS A 670 -11.87 -6.51 -22.26
C LYS A 670 -10.82 -6.89 -21.22
N ALA A 671 -10.20 -8.08 -21.37
CA ALA A 671 -9.22 -8.58 -20.42
C ALA A 671 -7.90 -7.81 -20.55
N MET A 672 -7.42 -7.61 -21.78
CA MET A 672 -6.22 -6.82 -22.03
C MET A 672 -6.40 -5.35 -21.64
N ARG A 673 -7.54 -4.75 -21.97
CA ARG A 673 -7.86 -3.38 -21.54
C ARG A 673 -7.81 -3.25 -20.01
N TYR A 674 -8.31 -4.25 -19.29
CA TYR A 674 -8.27 -4.27 -17.84
C TYR A 674 -6.82 -4.38 -17.31
N ILE A 675 -6.04 -5.32 -17.83
CA ILE A 675 -4.62 -5.52 -17.47
C ILE A 675 -3.83 -4.24 -17.75
N SER A 676 -3.90 -3.68 -18.95
CA SER A 676 -3.16 -2.46 -19.31
C SER A 676 -3.57 -1.26 -18.47
N LYS A 677 -4.86 -1.14 -18.12
CA LYS A 677 -5.32 -0.11 -17.17
C LYS A 677 -4.71 -0.27 -15.78
N LEU A 678 -4.61 -1.51 -15.28
CA LEU A 678 -3.95 -1.79 -14.01
C LEU A 678 -2.46 -1.43 -14.05
N MET A 679 -1.79 -1.77 -15.14
CA MET A 679 -0.37 -1.47 -15.35
C MET A 679 -0.08 0.03 -15.51
N LEU A 680 -1.04 0.82 -15.98
CA LEU A 680 -0.91 2.27 -16.07
C LEU A 680 -0.96 2.98 -14.72
N ASN A 681 -1.52 2.36 -13.68
CA ASN A 681 -1.65 2.96 -12.35
C ASN A 681 -0.72 2.30 -11.32
N PRO A 682 0.60 2.19 -11.56
CA PRO A 682 1.51 1.44 -10.70
C PRO A 682 1.74 2.11 -9.33
N TYR A 683 1.45 3.40 -9.21
CA TYR A 683 1.74 4.25 -8.04
C TYR A 683 0.51 4.88 -7.39
N GLY A 684 -0.70 4.57 -7.86
CA GLY A 684 -1.94 5.08 -7.26
C GLY A 684 -2.20 4.44 -5.89
N GLY A 685 -2.40 5.28 -4.87
CA GLY A 685 -2.66 5.08 -3.43
C GLY A 685 -3.24 3.78 -2.84
N ASP A 686 -3.75 2.84 -3.64
CA ASP A 686 -4.28 1.57 -3.15
C ASP A 686 -3.23 0.44 -3.05
N SER A 687 -2.00 0.69 -3.52
CA SER A 687 -0.98 -0.35 -3.74
C SER A 687 0.29 -0.25 -2.87
N VAL A 688 0.33 0.65 -1.88
CA VAL A 688 1.43 0.77 -0.89
C VAL A 688 0.90 0.55 0.51
#